data_AF-M0NAV5-F1
#
_entry.id   AF-M0NAV5-F1
#
_cell.length_a   1.000
_cell.length_b   1.000
_cell.length_c   1.000
_cell.angle_alpha   90.00
_cell.angle_beta   90.00
_cell.angle_gamma   90.00
#
_symmetry.space_group_name_H-M   'P 1'
#
loop_
_entity.id
_entity.type
_entity.pdbx_description
1 polymer ?
#
loop_
_entity_poly.entity_id
_entity_poly.type
_entity_poly.pdbx_seq_one_letter_code
_entity_poly.pdbx_strand_id
1 'polypeptide(L)'
;MNNSVQQPSTAGEMDRYWDDDEIDHFITSEAHTAKKTPEQFKETHVDIDRIYADTLTPVGVSGDFVTQNDILESITASNLEDPNRIFIVRGEPGSGKSQLCEWTKYQINGYGEDDNGVEDYVALHVSRSQTRMDQIIDVLTEPLDVDPDVQNIDDLDPNDAASAIVEYMRGIWSTNHLTDQDVQELTNKRDNKSDLREIFAKNIQKYQDALESRDENPDFNLLTRSDFRDLRLQMSFSDKLTENKDLLYTVLKNEAHEYLSRNLVGDFKEQLQEYSQLYQEQDIRPVLICEDLTTFSVLKEQLLDHIFDLSSSHYDIVLGWTIGWEQDNIDDAMTRSDAATYMKGRSKGYLTMTNENGEAYFLDDDASVELTRSYLNAIKRHSGSQSTPDGVEESFDGLYPFNERFVNIAYRQLNDEGSNRKTPRLLLLRVVKHCLKSTWPPYKAMKSNSFVDTPTFEVDMKYDQIYQDVSRWYGVPVEGGIGVKTDVFDAFGIELPNSGEAPAKDDYVVFDKGKGSAVLDKIKNPPAPEHEIDEEDDGDEQEGEDNGPEDDEGGDEEDDEVDVTDESELSEEERERQHKFQEFQDWVISGEEYPSSDTLHDGAIETLERGHDPSRLGNPNASTRSASAIYYARGDSIPVSIQGDQQRQANIDIELEWGAEHADLYTPMLEYGLFETFDTTDTNFDQLRAWADTNVAQFKQDMREEVEDCLPEGLTIEKTLVLGQIFLINAARGTEIEKDSLSTQLVFEDYEHDQSYGKPIVDEFERDSAFGEAFTNLGASSSDISDLIEGFFLLKSNVVDYERLAEARREVAGNFEAHVDDAMMIDTGDLPDAYKIGSTRNQANTNVSTLFSRISDYATEIQRLTAEQDASHIREALEPVERWHDSSHTVDDLVEWFETLYTCAGTMDVTIKSSYEDAHETLTESPGEVKLTSFGEDVEKFQSMDDATGTTLVARLHDFARSSHEQGAWDIYEALDSLIDELQDQEHSTGIDLEHRIQQLNEYTEYERKRQDVIGVTEDL
;
A
#
# COMPACT_ATOMS: atom_id res chain seq x y z
N MET A 1 74.63 23.24 -10.68
CA MET A 1 74.27 23.91 -9.40
C MET A 1 72.76 23.95 -9.38
N ASN A 2 72.17 22.95 -8.75
CA ASN A 2 70.73 22.92 -8.50
C ASN A 2 70.46 23.92 -7.39
N ASN A 3 69.42 24.74 -7.54
CA ASN A 3 68.74 25.31 -6.39
C ASN A 3 67.37 24.63 -6.34
N SER A 4 67.22 23.73 -5.37
CA SER A 4 65.93 23.20 -4.97
C SER A 4 65.02 24.37 -4.60
N VAL A 5 63.82 24.39 -5.16
CA VAL A 5 62.71 25.18 -4.63
C VAL A 5 61.84 24.18 -3.89
N GLN A 6 62.06 24.03 -2.59
CA GLN A 6 61.05 23.45 -1.72
C GLN A 6 59.87 24.44 -1.72
N GLN A 7 58.70 23.99 -2.18
CA GLN A 7 57.46 24.67 -1.83
C GLN A 7 57.21 24.45 -0.33
N PRO A 8 56.69 25.47 0.39
CA PRO A 8 56.31 25.29 1.79
C PRO A 8 55.06 24.41 1.86
N SER A 9 55.06 23.43 2.77
CA SER A 9 53.89 22.63 3.09
C SER A 9 52.77 23.51 3.66
N THR A 10 51.60 23.43 3.04
CA THR A 10 50.34 23.95 3.56
C THR A 10 49.81 22.98 4.60
N ALA A 11 49.59 23.45 5.83
CA ALA A 11 49.17 22.58 6.93
C ALA A 11 47.76 22.00 6.68
N GLY A 12 47.66 20.66 6.65
CA GLY A 12 46.39 19.93 6.53
C GLY A 12 46.04 19.38 5.13
N GLU A 13 46.93 19.49 4.14
CA GLU A 13 46.79 18.78 2.86
C GLU A 13 47.58 17.46 2.88
N MET A 14 46.97 16.38 2.39
CA MET A 14 47.58 15.05 2.30
C MET A 14 48.54 14.97 1.10
N ASP A 15 49.73 14.39 1.28
CA ASP A 15 50.66 14.15 0.17
C ASP A 15 50.08 13.12 -0.82
N ARG A 16 49.82 13.55 -2.06
CA ARG A 16 49.30 12.69 -3.13
C ARG A 16 50.43 12.07 -3.95
N TYR A 17 50.36 10.77 -4.16
CA TYR A 17 51.31 10.00 -4.97
C TYR A 17 50.66 9.39 -6.24
N TRP A 18 49.63 10.04 -6.78
CA TRP A 18 48.85 9.60 -7.94
C TRP A 18 48.36 10.80 -8.76
N ASP A 19 47.99 10.56 -10.03
CA ASP A 19 47.41 11.58 -10.91
C ASP A 19 45.87 11.46 -10.97
N ASP A 20 45.16 12.59 -10.85
CA ASP A 20 43.69 12.62 -10.82
C ASP A 20 43.04 12.10 -12.12
N ASP A 21 43.72 12.25 -13.27
CA ASP A 21 43.27 11.76 -14.59
C ASP A 21 43.25 10.22 -14.64
N GLU A 22 44.21 9.54 -14.01
CA GLU A 22 44.28 8.06 -13.97
C GLU A 22 43.20 7.45 -13.08
N ILE A 23 42.77 8.16 -12.02
CA ILE A 23 41.64 7.74 -11.18
C ILE A 23 40.34 7.69 -12.00
N ASP A 24 40.08 8.72 -12.81
CA ASP A 24 38.89 8.75 -13.67
C ASP A 24 38.97 7.75 -14.83
N HIS A 25 40.17 7.38 -15.27
CA HIS A 25 40.39 6.37 -16.30
C HIS A 25 40.16 4.94 -15.79
N PHE A 26 40.64 4.60 -14.58
CA PHE A 26 40.48 3.24 -14.02
C PHE A 26 39.16 3.00 -13.28
N ILE A 27 38.62 4.01 -12.58
CA ILE A 27 37.38 3.92 -11.79
C ILE A 27 36.29 4.80 -12.43
N THR A 28 35.53 4.23 -13.36
CA THR A 28 34.46 4.91 -14.10
C THR A 28 33.09 4.74 -13.45
N SER A 29 32.23 5.76 -13.55
CA SER A 29 30.84 5.71 -13.05
C SER A 29 29.96 4.72 -13.80
N GLU A 30 30.25 4.45 -15.08
CA GLU A 30 29.48 3.57 -15.95
C GLU A 30 30.24 2.30 -16.36
N ALA A 31 29.47 1.30 -16.82
CA ALA A 31 29.93 0.07 -17.45
C ALA A 31 30.52 0.33 -18.86
N HIS A 32 31.58 1.13 -18.92
CA HIS A 32 32.44 1.24 -20.09
C HIS A 32 33.55 0.17 -20.06
N THR A 33 33.20 -1.09 -19.79
CA THR A 33 34.07 -2.25 -20.03
C THR A 33 34.63 -2.22 -21.46
N ALA A 34 33.82 -1.77 -22.43
CA ALA A 34 34.21 -1.50 -23.82
C ALA A 34 35.34 -0.45 -24.04
N LYS A 35 35.79 0.29 -23.01
CA LYS A 35 36.92 1.25 -23.11
C LYS A 35 38.22 0.74 -22.49
N LYS A 36 38.18 -0.27 -21.62
CA LYS A 36 39.41 -0.87 -21.05
C LYS A 36 40.03 -1.80 -22.10
N THR A 37 41.35 -1.72 -22.30
CA THR A 37 42.04 -2.76 -23.08
C THR A 37 42.03 -4.08 -22.32
N PRO A 38 42.16 -5.25 -23.00
CA PRO A 38 42.27 -6.54 -22.29
C PRO A 38 43.42 -6.56 -21.25
N GLU A 39 44.51 -5.84 -21.53
CA GLU A 39 45.63 -5.63 -20.60
C GLU A 39 45.19 -4.87 -19.34
N GLN A 40 44.44 -3.77 -19.48
CA GLN A 40 43.90 -2.98 -18.35
C GLN A 40 42.82 -3.72 -17.57
N PHE A 41 42.01 -4.55 -18.24
CA PHE A 41 41.07 -5.45 -17.56
C PHE A 41 41.84 -6.42 -16.66
N LYS A 42 42.88 -7.09 -17.18
CA LYS A 42 43.70 -8.02 -16.42
C LYS A 42 44.39 -7.40 -15.21
N GLU A 43 44.85 -6.14 -15.30
CA GLU A 43 45.46 -5.45 -14.15
C GLU A 43 44.45 -5.11 -13.03
N THR A 44 43.14 -5.10 -13.31
CA THR A 44 42.07 -4.73 -12.35
C THR A 44 41.06 -5.84 -12.04
N HIS A 45 41.27 -7.05 -12.57
CA HIS A 45 40.42 -8.20 -12.31
C HIS A 45 40.83 -8.91 -11.01
N VAL A 46 39.84 -9.22 -10.18
CA VAL A 46 39.95 -10.10 -9.01
C VAL A 46 39.01 -11.27 -9.28
N ASP A 47 39.44 -12.47 -8.93
CA ASP A 47 38.73 -13.71 -9.29
C ASP A 47 37.40 -13.84 -8.54
N ILE A 48 36.32 -14.03 -9.28
CA ILE A 48 34.96 -14.10 -8.72
C ILE A 48 34.65 -15.56 -8.36
N ASP A 49 35.23 -16.02 -7.25
CA ASP A 49 35.27 -17.44 -6.88
C ASP A 49 34.15 -17.91 -5.93
N ARG A 50 33.27 -16.99 -5.47
CA ARG A 50 32.09 -17.32 -4.64
C ARG A 50 30.79 -16.90 -5.34
N ILE A 51 30.33 -17.72 -6.27
CA ILE A 51 29.04 -17.54 -6.97
C ILE A 51 28.10 -18.67 -6.54
N TYR A 52 26.92 -18.35 -5.98
CA TYR A 52 26.01 -19.38 -5.48
C TYR A 52 25.27 -20.05 -6.65
N ALA A 53 25.45 -21.35 -6.84
CA ALA A 53 24.79 -22.12 -7.89
C ALA A 53 23.54 -22.83 -7.36
N ASP A 54 22.38 -22.19 -7.50
CA ASP A 54 21.07 -22.85 -7.30
C ASP A 54 20.97 -24.15 -8.10
N THR A 55 21.44 -24.13 -9.35
CA THR A 55 21.50 -25.31 -10.23
C THR A 55 22.57 -25.08 -11.30
N LEU A 56 23.53 -25.99 -11.43
CA LEU A 56 24.51 -25.98 -12.52
C LEU A 56 24.62 -27.40 -13.10
N THR A 57 23.72 -27.72 -14.02
CA THR A 57 23.53 -29.08 -14.54
C THR A 57 24.72 -29.70 -15.30
N PRO A 58 25.61 -28.98 -16.00
CA PRO A 58 26.75 -29.60 -16.68
C PRO A 58 27.79 -30.20 -15.73
N VAL A 59 28.10 -29.49 -14.64
CA VAL A 59 29.06 -29.93 -13.60
C VAL A 59 28.36 -30.74 -12.50
N GLY A 60 27.04 -30.59 -12.34
CA GLY A 60 26.21 -31.37 -11.42
C GLY A 60 26.10 -30.77 -10.01
N VAL A 61 26.43 -29.48 -9.85
CA VAL A 61 26.33 -28.72 -8.60
C VAL A 61 24.93 -28.14 -8.43
N SER A 62 24.42 -28.10 -7.20
CA SER A 62 23.15 -27.44 -6.85
C SER A 62 23.13 -27.16 -5.35
N GLY A 63 22.91 -25.90 -4.99
CA GLY A 63 22.89 -25.42 -3.60
C GLY A 63 24.28 -25.25 -2.98
N ASP A 64 25.30 -24.91 -3.77
CA ASP A 64 26.68 -24.70 -3.31
C ASP A 64 27.37 -23.58 -4.10
N PHE A 65 28.51 -23.09 -3.61
CA PHE A 65 29.30 -22.06 -4.29
C PHE A 65 30.18 -22.66 -5.40
N VAL A 66 30.30 -21.94 -6.51
CA VAL A 66 31.14 -22.25 -7.67
C VAL A 66 32.02 -21.07 -8.06
N THR A 67 33.12 -21.36 -8.76
CA THR A 67 34.06 -20.37 -9.27
C THR A 67 33.67 -19.88 -10.67
N GLN A 68 34.25 -18.75 -11.10
CA GLN A 68 34.15 -18.28 -12.49
C GLN A 68 34.64 -19.33 -13.51
N ASN A 69 35.62 -20.18 -13.13
CA ASN A 69 36.14 -21.25 -13.98
C ASN A 69 35.13 -22.40 -14.19
N ASP A 70 34.38 -22.79 -13.14
CA ASP A 70 33.34 -23.83 -13.23
C ASP A 70 32.19 -23.40 -14.17
N ILE A 71 31.92 -22.09 -14.23
CA ILE A 71 30.94 -21.49 -15.14
C ILE A 71 31.44 -21.56 -16.59
N LEU A 72 32.72 -21.21 -16.83
CA LEU A 72 33.33 -21.33 -18.16
C LEU A 72 33.36 -22.78 -18.67
N GLU A 73 33.73 -23.74 -17.81
CA GLU A 73 33.68 -25.17 -18.16
C GLU A 73 32.23 -25.60 -18.49
N SER A 74 31.26 -25.14 -17.71
CA SER A 74 29.83 -25.42 -17.97
C SER A 74 29.33 -24.89 -19.31
N ILE A 75 29.73 -23.66 -19.67
CA ILE A 75 29.39 -23.00 -20.94
C ILE A 75 30.13 -23.68 -22.10
N THR A 76 31.33 -24.19 -21.92
CA THR A 76 32.11 -24.81 -23.02
C THR A 76 31.92 -26.34 -23.15
N ALA A 77 31.13 -26.96 -22.26
CA ALA A 77 30.84 -28.39 -22.25
C ALA A 77 29.79 -28.90 -23.28
N SER A 78 29.50 -28.15 -24.35
CA SER A 78 28.50 -28.51 -25.38
C SER A 78 29.08 -29.15 -26.64
N ASN A 79 28.17 -29.72 -27.45
CA ASN A 79 28.38 -30.17 -28.82
C ASN A 79 27.61 -29.26 -29.80
N LEU A 80 28.02 -29.20 -31.07
CA LEU A 80 27.38 -28.38 -32.13
C LEU A 80 25.88 -28.67 -32.35
N GLU A 81 25.44 -29.90 -32.05
CA GLU A 81 24.05 -30.37 -32.21
C GLU A 81 23.20 -30.18 -30.93
N ASP A 82 23.80 -29.77 -29.81
CA ASP A 82 23.03 -29.61 -28.57
C ASP A 82 22.04 -28.43 -28.71
N PRO A 83 20.81 -28.54 -28.18
CA PRO A 83 19.83 -27.47 -28.18
C PRO A 83 20.31 -26.24 -27.40
N ASN A 84 19.54 -25.15 -27.45
CA ASN A 84 19.78 -23.96 -26.62
C ASN A 84 20.03 -24.33 -25.14
N ARG A 85 21.11 -23.81 -24.57
CA ARG A 85 21.43 -23.95 -23.14
C ARG A 85 21.48 -22.57 -22.50
N ILE A 86 20.72 -22.39 -21.42
CA ILE A 86 20.53 -21.08 -20.78
C ILE A 86 21.23 -21.08 -19.43
N PHE A 87 22.07 -20.07 -19.19
CA PHE A 87 22.75 -19.79 -17.94
C PHE A 87 22.28 -18.42 -17.44
N ILE A 88 21.62 -18.38 -16.30
CA ILE A 88 21.08 -17.16 -15.68
C ILE A 88 22.03 -16.72 -14.57
N VAL A 89 22.42 -15.44 -14.57
CA VAL A 89 23.29 -14.81 -13.56
C VAL A 89 22.52 -13.67 -12.89
N ARG A 90 21.97 -13.95 -11.69
CA ARG A 90 21.17 -13.02 -10.87
C ARG A 90 22.05 -12.21 -9.92
N GLY A 91 21.76 -10.94 -9.73
CA GLY A 91 22.30 -10.14 -8.61
C GLY A 91 22.11 -8.63 -8.78
N GLU A 92 22.44 -7.83 -7.76
CA GLU A 92 22.27 -6.37 -7.81
C GLU A 92 23.16 -5.66 -8.85
N PRO A 93 22.82 -4.44 -9.34
CA PRO A 93 23.72 -3.60 -10.11
C PRO A 93 25.06 -3.37 -9.39
N GLY A 94 26.19 -3.57 -10.07
CA GLY A 94 27.52 -3.40 -9.48
C GLY A 94 28.10 -4.62 -8.76
N SER A 95 27.34 -5.72 -8.60
CA SER A 95 27.79 -6.99 -7.98
C SER A 95 28.86 -7.79 -8.75
N GLY A 96 29.41 -7.28 -9.85
CA GLY A 96 30.41 -7.98 -10.67
C GLY A 96 29.88 -8.70 -11.91
N LYS A 97 28.56 -8.73 -12.17
CA LYS A 97 27.97 -9.41 -13.36
C LYS A 97 28.64 -9.07 -14.70
N SER A 98 28.79 -7.78 -15.03
CA SER A 98 29.46 -7.32 -16.26
C SER A 98 30.94 -7.73 -16.32
N GLN A 99 31.61 -7.80 -15.16
CA GLN A 99 33.00 -8.22 -15.07
C GLN A 99 33.14 -9.73 -15.33
N LEU A 100 32.20 -10.55 -14.84
CA LEU A 100 32.09 -11.98 -15.17
C LEU A 100 31.76 -12.21 -16.66
N CYS A 101 30.87 -11.40 -17.25
CA CYS A 101 30.49 -11.47 -18.66
C CYS A 101 31.65 -11.12 -19.60
N GLU A 102 32.34 -10.01 -19.35
CA GLU A 102 33.50 -9.57 -20.14
C GLU A 102 34.71 -10.51 -19.93
N TRP A 103 34.91 -11.06 -18.73
CA TRP A 103 35.89 -12.13 -18.48
C TRP A 103 35.57 -13.38 -19.32
N THR A 104 34.33 -13.85 -19.30
CA THR A 104 33.88 -15.03 -20.06
C THR A 104 34.12 -14.85 -21.57
N LYS A 105 33.80 -13.66 -22.10
CA LYS A 105 34.11 -13.26 -23.48
C LYS A 105 35.60 -13.31 -23.80
N TYR A 106 36.47 -12.80 -22.92
CA TYR A 106 37.92 -12.83 -23.14
C TYR A 106 38.52 -14.23 -23.09
N GLN A 107 37.99 -15.14 -22.24
CA GLN A 107 38.45 -16.53 -22.22
C GLN A 107 38.01 -17.29 -23.49
N ILE A 108 36.75 -17.13 -23.92
CA ILE A 108 36.26 -17.77 -25.15
C ILE A 108 37.02 -17.28 -26.38
N ASN A 109 37.15 -15.96 -26.55
CA ASN A 109 37.78 -15.37 -27.73
C ASN A 109 39.34 -15.37 -27.69
N GLY A 110 39.97 -15.85 -26.62
CA GLY A 110 41.41 -16.13 -26.58
C GLY A 110 42.32 -14.96 -26.27
N TYR A 111 42.02 -14.18 -25.22
CA TYR A 111 42.87 -13.08 -24.73
C TYR A 111 43.55 -13.38 -23.37
N GLY A 112 43.61 -14.67 -22.98
CA GLY A 112 44.17 -15.17 -21.71
C GLY A 112 45.69 -15.42 -21.72
N GLU A 113 46.21 -16.12 -20.70
CA GLU A 113 47.65 -16.46 -20.63
C GLU A 113 48.07 -17.56 -21.60
N ASP A 114 47.13 -18.39 -22.03
CA ASP A 114 47.29 -19.32 -23.14
C ASP A 114 46.64 -18.71 -24.40
N ASP A 115 47.48 -18.38 -25.39
CA ASP A 115 47.19 -17.58 -26.60
C ASP A 115 46.29 -18.31 -27.65
N ASN A 116 45.46 -19.27 -27.21
CA ASN A 116 44.44 -19.96 -28.00
C ASN A 116 43.12 -19.88 -27.25
N GLY A 117 42.11 -19.23 -27.84
CA GLY A 117 40.73 -19.27 -27.34
C GLY A 117 40.13 -20.67 -27.41
N VAL A 118 38.89 -20.80 -26.96
CA VAL A 118 38.20 -22.08 -26.95
C VAL A 118 37.87 -22.47 -28.40
N GLU A 119 38.55 -23.52 -28.91
CA GLU A 119 38.33 -24.05 -30.25
C GLU A 119 36.83 -24.38 -30.45
N ASP A 120 36.29 -24.03 -31.62
CA ASP A 120 34.89 -24.21 -32.04
C ASP A 120 33.83 -23.31 -31.35
N TYR A 121 34.21 -22.29 -30.57
CA TYR A 121 33.28 -21.32 -29.95
C TYR A 121 33.53 -19.85 -30.35
N VAL A 122 32.49 -19.01 -30.27
CA VAL A 122 32.59 -17.54 -30.41
C VAL A 122 31.70 -16.83 -29.38
N ALA A 123 32.23 -15.82 -28.68
CA ALA A 123 31.46 -15.02 -27.73
C ALA A 123 30.87 -13.77 -28.39
N LEU A 124 29.54 -13.74 -28.51
CA LEU A 124 28.72 -12.63 -28.99
C LEU A 124 28.30 -11.80 -27.75
N HIS A 125 29.06 -10.76 -27.41
CA HIS A 125 28.81 -9.95 -26.21
C HIS A 125 27.94 -8.73 -26.50
N VAL A 126 26.69 -8.75 -26.04
CA VAL A 126 25.80 -7.59 -26.00
C VAL A 126 25.96 -6.90 -24.64
N SER A 127 26.71 -5.81 -24.64
CA SER A 127 26.98 -4.99 -23.45
C SER A 127 25.82 -4.03 -23.15
N ARG A 128 25.71 -3.57 -21.90
CA ARG A 128 24.64 -2.67 -21.44
C ARG A 128 24.56 -1.34 -22.20
N SER A 129 25.63 -0.92 -22.86
CA SER A 129 25.69 0.30 -23.67
C SER A 129 25.19 0.14 -25.11
N GLN A 130 24.89 -1.09 -25.55
CA GLN A 130 24.38 -1.41 -26.89
C GLN A 130 22.85 -1.49 -26.87
N THR A 131 22.19 -0.35 -26.72
CA THR A 131 20.72 -0.24 -26.59
C THR A 131 19.98 -0.20 -27.93
N ARG A 132 20.69 0.00 -29.05
CA ARG A 132 20.09 0.11 -30.39
C ARG A 132 19.98 -1.24 -31.08
N MET A 133 18.90 -1.43 -31.83
CA MET A 133 18.64 -2.66 -32.59
C MET A 133 19.71 -2.95 -33.65
N ASP A 134 20.19 -1.91 -34.34
CA ASP A 134 21.29 -2.05 -35.30
C ASP A 134 22.56 -2.58 -34.63
N GLN A 135 23.00 -1.99 -33.51
CA GLN A 135 24.17 -2.45 -32.75
C GLN A 135 24.06 -3.88 -32.22
N ILE A 136 22.88 -4.28 -31.75
CA ILE A 136 22.63 -5.64 -31.26
C ILE A 136 22.72 -6.65 -32.41
N ILE A 137 22.14 -6.32 -33.57
CA ILE A 137 22.16 -7.21 -34.74
C ILE A 137 23.54 -7.23 -35.38
N ASP A 138 24.26 -6.10 -35.43
CA ASP A 138 25.68 -6.02 -35.84
C ASP A 138 26.55 -6.98 -35.00
N VAL A 139 26.35 -7.07 -33.67
CA VAL A 139 27.07 -8.06 -32.83
C VAL A 139 26.75 -9.50 -33.20
N LEU A 140 25.53 -9.79 -33.68
CA LEU A 140 25.12 -11.12 -34.11
C LEU A 140 25.62 -11.46 -35.52
N THR A 141 25.78 -10.47 -36.41
CA THR A 141 26.13 -10.66 -37.83
C THR A 141 27.57 -10.32 -38.20
N GLU A 142 28.32 -9.54 -37.40
CA GLU A 142 29.74 -9.20 -37.65
C GLU A 142 30.61 -10.46 -37.82
N PRO A 143 30.49 -11.53 -37.01
CA PRO A 143 31.24 -12.77 -37.24
C PRO A 143 30.78 -13.57 -38.46
N LEU A 144 29.59 -13.27 -39.01
CA LEU A 144 29.00 -13.95 -40.16
C LEU A 144 29.23 -13.21 -41.50
N ASP A 145 29.73 -11.97 -41.50
CA ASP A 145 29.90 -11.10 -42.68
C ASP A 145 28.57 -10.87 -43.45
N VAL A 146 27.48 -10.61 -42.71
CA VAL A 146 26.12 -10.39 -43.25
C VAL A 146 25.64 -8.95 -42.96
N ASP A 147 25.29 -8.21 -44.02
CA ASP A 147 24.60 -6.90 -43.91
C ASP A 147 23.17 -7.09 -43.36
N PRO A 148 22.79 -6.48 -42.23
CA PRO A 148 21.43 -6.57 -41.68
C PRO A 148 20.44 -5.60 -42.35
N ASP A 149 19.18 -6.02 -42.50
CA ASP A 149 18.06 -5.20 -43.03
C ASP A 149 17.07 -4.88 -41.89
N VAL A 150 17.28 -3.74 -41.22
CA VAL A 150 16.60 -3.36 -39.96
C VAL A 150 16.12 -1.91 -40.03
N GLN A 151 14.91 -1.63 -39.52
CA GLN A 151 14.41 -0.27 -39.37
C GLN A 151 14.54 0.18 -37.91
N ASN A 152 15.18 1.32 -37.67
CA ASN A 152 15.37 1.88 -36.33
C ASN A 152 14.09 2.60 -35.84
N ILE A 153 13.83 2.53 -34.53
CA ILE A 153 12.74 3.28 -33.86
C ILE A 153 12.92 4.79 -34.06
N ASP A 154 14.16 5.27 -34.09
CA ASP A 154 14.53 6.67 -34.31
C ASP A 154 13.94 7.27 -35.62
N ASP A 155 13.73 6.43 -36.65
CA ASP A 155 13.27 6.85 -37.98
C ASP A 155 11.73 6.80 -38.15
N LEU A 156 10.97 6.35 -37.14
CA LEU A 156 9.50 6.26 -37.17
C LEU A 156 8.82 7.56 -36.72
N ASP A 157 7.83 8.03 -37.49
CA ASP A 157 6.91 9.09 -37.03
C ASP A 157 5.96 8.51 -35.95
N PRO A 158 5.95 9.05 -34.72
CA PRO A 158 5.14 8.51 -33.62
C PRO A 158 3.62 8.54 -33.89
N ASN A 159 3.13 9.49 -34.69
CA ASN A 159 1.71 9.64 -34.98
C ASN A 159 1.24 8.63 -36.03
N ASP A 160 2.08 8.38 -37.04
CA ASP A 160 1.81 7.36 -38.06
C ASP A 160 1.92 5.96 -37.44
N ALA A 161 2.93 5.71 -36.60
CA ALA A 161 3.08 4.46 -35.84
C ALA A 161 1.88 4.20 -34.90
N ALA A 162 1.52 5.16 -34.05
CA ALA A 162 0.36 5.07 -33.16
C ALA A 162 -0.96 4.89 -33.91
N SER A 163 -1.12 5.56 -35.06
CA SER A 163 -2.31 5.38 -35.91
C SER A 163 -2.37 3.97 -36.50
N ALA A 164 -1.23 3.42 -36.94
CA ALA A 164 -1.16 2.09 -37.52
C ALA A 164 -1.46 0.98 -36.50
N ILE A 165 -0.93 1.09 -35.27
CA ILE A 165 -1.27 0.22 -34.13
C ILE A 165 -2.79 0.21 -33.88
N VAL A 166 -3.41 1.39 -33.78
CA VAL A 166 -4.84 1.50 -33.45
C VAL A 166 -5.74 0.99 -34.58
N GLU A 167 -5.38 1.15 -35.86
CA GLU A 167 -6.13 0.53 -36.96
C GLU A 167 -5.91 -1.00 -37.07
N TYR A 168 -4.73 -1.52 -36.66
CA TYR A 168 -4.48 -2.97 -36.55
C TYR A 168 -5.34 -3.60 -35.44
N MET A 169 -5.35 -3.00 -34.24
CA MET A 169 -6.17 -3.42 -33.10
C MET A 169 -7.67 -3.48 -33.43
N ARG A 170 -8.18 -2.47 -34.17
CA ARG A 170 -9.56 -2.46 -34.70
C ARG A 170 -9.88 -3.67 -35.57
N GLY A 171 -8.91 -4.16 -36.35
CA GLY A 171 -9.07 -5.33 -37.21
C GLY A 171 -9.28 -6.61 -36.40
N ILE A 172 -8.45 -6.83 -35.38
CA ILE A 172 -8.37 -8.11 -34.64
C ILE A 172 -9.51 -8.27 -33.62
N TRP A 173 -9.79 -7.25 -32.82
CA TRP A 173 -10.74 -7.39 -31.70
C TRP A 173 -12.21 -7.53 -32.11
N SER A 174 -12.53 -7.29 -33.37
CA SER A 174 -13.86 -7.50 -33.98
C SER A 174 -14.38 -8.95 -33.93
N THR A 175 -13.65 -9.88 -33.30
CA THR A 175 -13.92 -11.32 -33.42
C THR A 175 -14.12 -12.14 -32.13
N ASN A 176 -13.68 -11.74 -30.92
CA ASN A 176 -13.88 -12.61 -29.73
C ASN A 176 -13.96 -11.98 -28.30
N HIS A 177 -13.47 -10.77 -28.02
CA HIS A 177 -13.31 -10.30 -26.62
C HIS A 177 -13.98 -8.96 -26.27
N LEU A 178 -14.26 -8.11 -27.26
CA LEU A 178 -14.91 -6.81 -27.10
C LEU A 178 -16.11 -6.74 -28.04
N THR A 179 -17.14 -5.95 -27.70
CA THR A 179 -18.20 -5.66 -28.66
C THR A 179 -17.76 -4.58 -29.65
N ASP A 180 -18.40 -4.52 -30.83
CA ASP A 180 -18.16 -3.46 -31.82
C ASP A 180 -18.35 -2.04 -31.25
N GLN A 181 -19.14 -1.90 -30.18
CA GLN A 181 -19.36 -0.64 -29.48
C GLN A 181 -18.16 -0.29 -28.56
N ASP A 182 -17.64 -1.26 -27.81
CA ASP A 182 -16.48 -1.06 -26.93
C ASP A 182 -15.22 -0.73 -27.76
N VAL A 183 -15.01 -1.43 -28.89
CA VAL A 183 -13.90 -1.15 -29.83
C VAL A 183 -14.03 0.24 -30.45
N GLN A 184 -15.25 0.71 -30.72
CA GLN A 184 -15.48 2.10 -31.16
C GLN A 184 -15.18 3.11 -30.04
N GLU A 185 -15.61 2.86 -28.81
CA GLU A 185 -15.40 3.78 -27.69
C GLU A 185 -13.91 3.92 -27.33
N LEU A 186 -13.13 2.83 -27.41
CA LEU A 186 -11.67 2.81 -27.20
C LEU A 186 -10.88 3.56 -28.30
N THR A 187 -11.37 3.59 -29.53
CA THR A 187 -10.57 4.00 -30.70
C THR A 187 -11.07 5.24 -31.46
N ASN A 188 -12.24 5.76 -31.10
CA ASN A 188 -12.79 6.99 -31.67
C ASN A 188 -12.04 8.23 -31.18
N LYS A 189 -11.83 9.17 -32.09
CA LYS A 189 -11.08 10.40 -31.82
C LYS A 189 -11.90 11.37 -30.95
N ARG A 190 -11.30 11.93 -29.90
CA ARG A 190 -11.92 12.86 -28.96
C ARG A 190 -11.22 14.22 -29.01
N ASP A 191 -11.89 15.25 -29.52
CA ASP A 191 -11.30 16.57 -29.79
C ASP A 191 -10.82 17.37 -28.55
N ASN A 192 -10.81 16.78 -27.34
CA ASN A 192 -10.48 17.47 -26.09
C ASN A 192 -10.10 16.53 -24.91
N LYS A 193 -9.73 15.27 -25.18
CA LYS A 193 -9.43 14.21 -24.19
C LYS A 193 -8.37 13.25 -24.73
N SER A 194 -7.58 12.64 -23.84
CA SER A 194 -6.46 11.76 -24.23
C SER A 194 -6.95 10.43 -24.83
N ASP A 195 -6.75 10.25 -26.13
CA ASP A 195 -7.06 9.01 -26.86
C ASP A 195 -5.89 8.01 -26.83
N LEU A 196 -6.16 6.71 -27.08
CA LEU A 196 -5.11 5.69 -27.26
C LEU A 196 -4.03 6.10 -28.29
N ARG A 197 -4.42 6.80 -29.36
CA ARG A 197 -3.47 7.31 -30.37
C ARG A 197 -2.52 8.36 -29.80
N GLU A 198 -3.03 9.24 -28.94
CA GLU A 198 -2.23 10.30 -28.32
C GLU A 198 -1.33 9.74 -27.22
N ILE A 199 -1.83 8.75 -26.44
CA ILE A 199 -1.04 8.02 -25.44
C ILE A 199 0.12 7.27 -26.12
N PHE A 200 -0.14 6.47 -27.16
CA PHE A 200 0.91 5.75 -27.88
C PHE A 200 1.90 6.68 -28.57
N ALA A 201 1.43 7.75 -29.25
CA ALA A 201 2.35 8.71 -29.89
C ALA A 201 3.23 9.44 -28.87
N LYS A 202 2.67 9.84 -27.71
CA LYS A 202 3.40 10.47 -26.61
C LYS A 202 4.43 9.53 -25.99
N ASN A 203 4.08 8.25 -25.77
CA ASN A 203 4.98 7.28 -25.15
C ASN A 203 6.11 6.86 -26.11
N ILE A 204 5.83 6.74 -27.42
CA ILE A 204 6.86 6.52 -28.46
C ILE A 204 7.80 7.73 -28.55
N GLN A 205 7.27 8.97 -28.60
CA GLN A 205 8.09 10.18 -28.62
C GLN A 205 8.97 10.29 -27.35
N LYS A 206 8.40 10.04 -26.16
CA LYS A 206 9.16 10.07 -24.90
C LYS A 206 10.33 9.07 -24.91
N TYR A 207 10.14 7.91 -25.52
CA TYR A 207 11.20 6.91 -25.67
C TYR A 207 12.27 7.34 -26.67
N GLN A 208 11.89 7.89 -27.83
CA GLN A 208 12.84 8.49 -28.79
C GLN A 208 13.67 9.62 -28.14
N ASP A 209 13.01 10.55 -27.44
CA ASP A 209 13.66 11.65 -26.71
C ASP A 209 14.65 11.14 -25.65
N ALA A 210 14.36 9.99 -25.01
CA ALA A 210 15.23 9.36 -24.01
C ALA A 210 16.37 8.54 -24.65
N LEU A 211 16.22 8.00 -25.85
CA LEU A 211 17.33 7.43 -26.62
C LEU A 211 18.33 8.50 -27.07
N GLU A 212 17.87 9.73 -27.35
CA GLU A 212 18.76 10.85 -27.70
C GLU A 212 19.58 11.37 -26.51
N SER A 213 19.10 11.22 -25.26
CA SER A 213 19.73 11.83 -24.07
C SER A 213 20.98 11.12 -23.56
N ARG A 214 21.22 9.87 -23.99
CA ARG A 214 22.39 9.00 -23.67
C ARG A 214 22.64 8.60 -22.22
N ASP A 215 22.09 9.30 -21.24
CA ASP A 215 22.39 9.07 -19.81
C ASP A 215 21.49 8.00 -19.14
N GLU A 216 20.44 7.51 -19.81
CA GLU A 216 19.53 6.48 -19.28
C GLU A 216 19.22 5.38 -20.32
N ASN A 217 18.96 4.16 -19.86
CA ASN A 217 18.35 3.08 -20.66
C ASN A 217 16.83 3.13 -20.44
N PRO A 218 16.03 3.82 -21.27
CA PRO A 218 14.59 3.94 -21.04
C PRO A 218 13.87 2.60 -21.21
N ASP A 219 13.01 2.25 -20.26
CA ASP A 219 12.10 1.11 -20.44
C ASP A 219 10.96 1.48 -21.41
N PHE A 220 10.69 0.61 -22.39
CA PHE A 220 9.71 0.89 -23.44
C PHE A 220 8.35 0.30 -23.06
N ASN A 221 7.49 1.12 -22.45
CA ASN A 221 6.10 0.77 -22.20
C ASN A 221 5.16 1.64 -23.03
N LEU A 222 4.50 1.03 -24.02
CA LEU A 222 3.49 1.71 -24.84
C LEU A 222 2.26 2.16 -24.04
N LEU A 223 1.88 1.40 -23.01
CA LEU A 223 0.74 1.68 -22.14
C LEU A 223 1.14 1.44 -20.68
N THR A 224 1.05 2.46 -19.84
CA THR A 224 1.28 2.33 -18.39
C THR A 224 -0.04 2.12 -17.65
N ARG A 225 0.03 1.62 -16.40
CA ARG A 225 -1.17 1.50 -15.54
C ARG A 225 -1.81 2.85 -15.22
N SER A 226 -1.04 3.93 -15.15
CA SER A 226 -1.56 5.30 -15.02
C SER A 226 -2.27 5.76 -16.29
N ASP A 227 -1.68 5.56 -17.48
CA ASP A 227 -2.35 5.88 -18.75
C ASP A 227 -3.68 5.11 -18.89
N PHE A 228 -3.71 3.84 -18.47
CA PHE A 228 -4.91 3.01 -18.47
C PHE A 228 -5.96 3.47 -17.45
N ARG A 229 -5.55 3.93 -16.26
CA ARG A 229 -6.43 4.54 -15.24
C ARG A 229 -7.07 5.83 -15.76
N ASP A 230 -6.28 6.71 -16.37
CA ASP A 230 -6.76 7.98 -16.91
C ASP A 230 -7.72 7.78 -18.09
N LEU A 231 -7.41 6.80 -18.95
CA LEU A 231 -8.31 6.36 -20.03
C LEU A 231 -9.62 5.78 -19.46
N ARG A 232 -9.55 5.00 -18.37
CA ARG A 232 -10.72 4.43 -17.69
C ARG A 232 -11.62 5.51 -17.08
N LEU A 233 -11.06 6.52 -16.40
CA LEU A 233 -11.82 7.65 -15.82
C LEU A 233 -12.53 8.50 -16.89
N GLN A 234 -12.18 8.33 -18.16
CA GLN A 234 -12.74 9.07 -19.29
C GLN A 234 -13.73 8.27 -20.16
N MET A 235 -14.08 7.04 -19.78
CA MET A 235 -14.96 6.13 -20.56
C MET A 235 -16.21 5.71 -19.78
N SER A 236 -17.30 5.50 -20.53
CA SER A 236 -18.61 5.06 -20.03
C SER A 236 -18.77 3.55 -20.25
N PHE A 237 -18.11 2.76 -19.41
CA PHE A 237 -18.08 1.30 -19.56
C PHE A 237 -19.46 0.65 -19.52
N SER A 238 -19.63 -0.38 -20.34
CA SER A 238 -20.71 -1.36 -20.22
C SER A 238 -20.40 -2.37 -19.11
N ASP A 239 -21.44 -2.97 -18.49
CA ASP A 239 -21.34 -3.80 -17.27
C ASP A 239 -20.32 -4.96 -17.35
N LYS A 240 -20.00 -5.44 -18.57
CA LYS A 240 -19.05 -6.54 -18.80
C LYS A 240 -17.58 -6.14 -18.67
N LEU A 241 -17.26 -4.86 -18.85
CA LEU A 241 -15.90 -4.34 -18.79
C LEU A 241 -15.48 -3.98 -17.35
N THR A 242 -16.45 -3.74 -16.48
CA THR A 242 -16.24 -3.58 -15.03
C THR A 242 -15.88 -4.88 -14.31
N GLU A 243 -16.18 -6.05 -14.88
CA GLU A 243 -15.87 -7.37 -14.31
C GLU A 243 -14.46 -7.89 -14.66
N ASN A 244 -13.91 -7.58 -15.86
CA ASN A 244 -12.66 -8.17 -16.37
C ASN A 244 -11.52 -7.15 -16.52
N LYS A 245 -11.23 -6.41 -15.44
CA LYS A 245 -10.33 -5.23 -15.46
C LYS A 245 -8.89 -5.55 -15.87
N ASP A 246 -8.30 -6.60 -15.30
CA ASP A 246 -6.86 -6.86 -15.40
C ASP A 246 -6.47 -7.52 -16.74
N LEU A 247 -7.32 -8.45 -17.21
CA LEU A 247 -7.15 -9.11 -18.51
C LEU A 247 -7.09 -8.11 -19.67
N LEU A 248 -7.83 -7.01 -19.58
CA LEU A 248 -7.92 -6.02 -20.64
C LEU A 248 -6.66 -5.16 -20.76
N TYR A 249 -6.04 -4.79 -19.64
CA TYR A 249 -4.73 -4.10 -19.64
C TYR A 249 -3.65 -4.97 -20.29
N THR A 250 -3.51 -6.23 -19.87
CA THR A 250 -2.50 -7.15 -20.41
C THR A 250 -2.72 -7.43 -21.91
N VAL A 251 -3.96 -7.66 -22.35
CA VAL A 251 -4.25 -7.86 -23.79
C VAL A 251 -3.98 -6.59 -24.62
N LEU A 252 -4.28 -5.40 -24.09
CA LEU A 252 -3.92 -4.13 -24.74
C LEU A 252 -2.41 -3.95 -24.87
N LYS A 253 -1.65 -4.26 -23.82
CA LYS A 253 -0.20 -4.12 -23.79
C LYS A 253 0.46 -5.05 -24.81
N ASN A 254 0.16 -6.34 -24.77
CA ASN A 254 0.88 -7.34 -25.56
C ASN A 254 0.65 -7.16 -27.08
N GLU A 255 -0.60 -6.94 -27.51
CA GLU A 255 -0.93 -6.73 -28.94
C GLU A 255 -0.27 -5.47 -29.52
N ALA A 256 -0.07 -4.42 -28.71
CA ALA A 256 0.63 -3.21 -29.13
C ALA A 256 2.13 -3.45 -29.36
N HIS A 257 2.79 -4.21 -28.46
CA HIS A 257 4.21 -4.54 -28.57
C HIS A 257 4.48 -5.56 -29.69
N GLU A 258 3.59 -6.55 -29.89
CA GLU A 258 3.67 -7.52 -31.00
C GLU A 258 3.58 -6.83 -32.38
N TYR A 259 2.74 -5.79 -32.52
CA TYR A 259 2.65 -5.02 -33.76
C TYR A 259 3.92 -4.21 -34.04
N LEU A 260 4.48 -3.53 -33.02
CA LEU A 260 5.66 -2.68 -33.20
C LEU A 260 6.91 -3.50 -33.52
N SER A 261 7.17 -4.56 -32.74
CA SER A 261 8.31 -5.46 -32.96
C SER A 261 8.31 -6.07 -34.37
N ARG A 262 7.17 -6.55 -34.86
CA ARG A 262 7.03 -7.07 -36.24
C ARG A 262 7.31 -6.06 -37.35
N ASN A 263 7.02 -4.78 -37.15
CA ASN A 263 7.24 -3.75 -38.18
C ASN A 263 8.68 -3.19 -38.18
N LEU A 264 9.39 -3.29 -37.05
CA LEU A 264 10.76 -2.79 -36.89
C LEU A 264 11.83 -3.74 -37.46
N VAL A 265 11.73 -5.02 -37.09
CA VAL A 265 12.77 -6.03 -37.34
C VAL A 265 12.27 -7.19 -38.23
N GLY A 266 10.94 -7.32 -38.40
CA GLY A 266 10.33 -8.51 -38.99
C GLY A 266 10.10 -9.59 -37.93
N ASP A 267 10.26 -10.87 -38.32
CA ASP A 267 10.26 -11.96 -37.35
C ASP A 267 11.69 -12.22 -36.85
N PHE A 268 12.06 -11.55 -35.75
CA PHE A 268 13.37 -11.70 -35.12
C PHE A 268 13.63 -13.14 -34.65
N LYS A 269 12.57 -13.92 -34.38
CA LYS A 269 12.70 -15.35 -34.04
C LYS A 269 13.17 -16.16 -35.25
N GLU A 270 12.68 -15.86 -36.46
CA GLU A 270 13.17 -16.49 -37.69
C GLU A 270 14.63 -16.09 -37.98
N GLN A 271 14.99 -14.82 -37.81
CA GLN A 271 16.38 -14.36 -38.02
C GLN A 271 17.40 -15.06 -37.10
N LEU A 272 17.10 -15.21 -35.80
CA LEU A 272 17.96 -15.97 -34.88
C LEU A 272 18.09 -17.45 -35.27
N GLN A 273 17.07 -18.05 -35.88
CA GLN A 273 17.14 -19.42 -36.41
C GLN A 273 18.01 -19.51 -37.67
N GLU A 274 17.95 -18.50 -38.55
CA GLU A 274 18.82 -18.41 -39.74
C GLU A 274 20.28 -18.19 -39.33
N TYR A 275 20.57 -17.29 -38.40
CA TYR A 275 21.92 -17.08 -37.87
C TYR A 275 22.47 -18.34 -37.17
N SER A 276 21.65 -19.05 -36.38
CA SER A 276 22.04 -20.33 -35.77
C SER A 276 22.48 -21.37 -36.81
N GLN A 277 21.80 -21.43 -37.96
CA GLN A 277 22.16 -22.33 -39.05
C GLN A 277 23.47 -21.90 -39.73
N LEU A 278 23.69 -20.59 -39.94
CA LEU A 278 24.93 -20.08 -40.51
C LEU A 278 26.15 -20.33 -39.60
N TYR A 279 26.00 -20.23 -38.28
CA TYR A 279 27.08 -20.61 -37.34
C TYR A 279 27.38 -22.11 -37.40
N GLN A 280 26.36 -22.97 -37.49
CA GLN A 280 26.55 -24.42 -37.70
C GLN A 280 27.21 -24.75 -39.04
N GLU A 281 26.90 -24.03 -40.13
CA GLU A 281 27.56 -24.21 -41.43
C GLU A 281 29.07 -23.84 -41.40
N GLN A 282 29.50 -23.08 -40.38
CA GLN A 282 30.91 -22.75 -40.13
C GLN A 282 31.60 -23.68 -39.10
N ASP A 283 30.91 -24.72 -38.61
CA ASP A 283 31.35 -25.58 -37.50
C ASP A 283 31.62 -24.81 -36.17
N ILE A 284 30.93 -23.68 -35.93
CA ILE A 284 31.10 -22.81 -34.75
C ILE A 284 29.86 -22.84 -33.85
N ARG A 285 30.04 -22.91 -32.52
CA ARG A 285 28.97 -22.73 -31.53
C ARG A 285 28.94 -21.29 -30.98
N PRO A 286 27.86 -20.53 -31.20
CA PRO A 286 27.74 -19.16 -30.70
C PRO A 286 27.33 -19.10 -29.22
N VAL A 287 28.10 -18.36 -28.43
CA VAL A 287 27.80 -18.02 -27.03
C VAL A 287 27.26 -16.59 -26.98
N LEU A 288 25.96 -16.43 -26.82
CA LEU A 288 25.31 -15.14 -26.67
C LEU A 288 25.38 -14.70 -25.19
N ILE A 289 26.14 -13.65 -24.93
CA ILE A 289 26.30 -13.07 -23.58
C ILE A 289 25.55 -11.74 -23.54
N CYS A 290 24.51 -11.66 -22.72
CA CYS A 290 23.74 -10.44 -22.49
C CYS A 290 23.96 -9.95 -21.06
N GLU A 291 24.65 -8.82 -20.87
CA GLU A 291 24.97 -8.32 -19.51
C GLU A 291 23.75 -7.97 -18.66
N ASP A 292 22.67 -7.51 -19.33
CA ASP A 292 21.45 -7.07 -18.68
C ASP A 292 20.26 -7.20 -19.66
N LEU A 293 19.23 -7.96 -19.28
CA LEU A 293 18.00 -8.12 -20.07
C LEU A 293 17.22 -6.82 -20.29
N THR A 294 17.43 -5.78 -19.47
CA THR A 294 16.81 -4.45 -19.68
C THR A 294 17.30 -3.76 -20.96
N THR A 295 18.49 -4.13 -21.46
CA THR A 295 19.07 -3.59 -22.70
C THR A 295 18.19 -3.88 -23.93
N PHE A 296 17.38 -4.95 -23.89
CA PHE A 296 16.55 -5.41 -25.01
C PHE A 296 15.11 -4.84 -25.01
N SER A 297 14.88 -3.64 -24.44
CA SER A 297 13.57 -2.97 -24.30
C SER A 297 12.42 -3.48 -25.20
N VAL A 298 12.46 -3.25 -26.52
CA VAL A 298 11.38 -3.59 -27.47
C VAL A 298 11.41 -5.04 -27.99
N LEU A 299 12.58 -5.70 -27.94
CA LEU A 299 12.73 -7.09 -28.38
C LEU A 299 12.62 -8.10 -27.23
N LYS A 300 12.49 -7.64 -25.98
CA LYS A 300 12.46 -8.42 -24.74
C LYS A 300 11.55 -9.65 -24.84
N GLU A 301 10.29 -9.45 -25.24
CA GLU A 301 9.30 -10.53 -25.31
C GLU A 301 9.65 -11.57 -26.40
N GLN A 302 9.99 -11.12 -27.61
CA GLN A 302 10.38 -12.02 -28.71
C GLN A 302 11.68 -12.78 -28.43
N LEU A 303 12.66 -12.12 -27.80
CA LEU A 303 13.92 -12.72 -27.38
C LEU A 303 13.67 -13.81 -26.33
N LEU A 304 12.90 -13.53 -25.28
CA LEU A 304 12.56 -14.51 -24.25
C LEU A 304 11.78 -15.70 -24.84
N ASP A 305 10.80 -15.46 -25.71
CA ASP A 305 10.03 -16.53 -26.38
C ASP A 305 10.88 -17.36 -27.38
N HIS A 306 11.95 -16.81 -27.96
CA HIS A 306 12.95 -17.58 -28.72
C HIS A 306 13.85 -18.39 -27.79
N ILE A 307 14.43 -17.74 -26.77
CA ILE A 307 15.37 -18.35 -25.80
C ILE A 307 14.74 -19.58 -25.13
N PHE A 308 13.49 -19.49 -24.69
CA PHE A 308 12.80 -20.60 -24.01
C PHE A 308 12.18 -21.65 -24.94
N ASP A 309 12.19 -21.42 -26.27
CA ASP A 309 11.92 -22.47 -27.28
C ASP A 309 13.21 -23.27 -27.56
N LEU A 310 13.56 -24.09 -26.57
CA LEU A 310 14.79 -24.89 -26.52
C LEU A 310 15.00 -25.79 -27.75
N SER A 311 13.96 -26.06 -28.54
CA SER A 311 14.01 -26.90 -29.75
C SER A 311 14.41 -26.18 -31.03
N SER A 312 14.59 -24.85 -30.99
CA SER A 312 14.57 -24.03 -32.21
C SER A 312 15.93 -23.54 -32.73
N SER A 313 16.99 -23.55 -31.91
CA SER A 313 18.34 -23.10 -32.29
C SER A 313 19.41 -23.73 -31.38
N HIS A 314 20.69 -23.39 -31.63
CA HIS A 314 21.88 -24.05 -31.07
C HIS A 314 22.85 -23.08 -30.35
N TYR A 315 22.31 -22.14 -29.57
CA TYR A 315 23.10 -21.17 -28.81
C TYR A 315 23.42 -21.64 -27.38
N ASP A 316 24.53 -21.15 -26.83
CA ASP A 316 24.69 -21.04 -25.39
C ASP A 316 24.41 -19.60 -24.98
N ILE A 317 23.54 -19.40 -23.98
CA ILE A 317 22.97 -18.09 -23.70
C ILE A 317 23.23 -17.76 -22.23
N VAL A 318 24.04 -16.74 -21.98
CA VAL A 318 24.33 -16.20 -20.64
C VAL A 318 23.52 -14.92 -20.46
N LEU A 319 22.62 -14.91 -19.48
CA LEU A 319 21.70 -13.80 -19.21
C LEU A 319 21.98 -13.19 -17.83
N GLY A 320 22.45 -11.95 -17.81
CA GLY A 320 22.50 -11.13 -16.60
C GLY A 320 21.11 -10.62 -16.22
N TRP A 321 20.74 -10.82 -14.95
CA TRP A 321 19.43 -10.48 -14.39
C TRP A 321 19.62 -9.64 -13.11
N THR A 322 19.02 -8.45 -13.07
CA THR A 322 18.99 -7.54 -11.92
C THR A 322 17.73 -7.74 -11.07
N ILE A 323 17.85 -7.69 -9.74
CA ILE A 323 16.76 -8.10 -8.82
C ILE A 323 15.50 -7.22 -8.95
N GLY A 324 15.66 -5.90 -9.14
CA GLY A 324 14.52 -5.00 -9.38
C GLY A 324 13.65 -5.35 -10.60
N TRP A 325 14.22 -5.98 -11.64
CA TRP A 325 13.46 -6.45 -12.81
C TRP A 325 12.40 -7.49 -12.43
N GLU A 326 12.65 -8.27 -11.38
CA GLU A 326 11.77 -9.36 -10.95
C GLU A 326 10.44 -8.79 -10.43
N GLN A 327 10.48 -7.75 -9.57
CA GLN A 327 9.28 -7.13 -8.99
C GLN A 327 8.37 -6.49 -10.06
N ASP A 328 8.92 -5.67 -10.95
CA ASP A 328 8.13 -4.97 -11.99
C ASP A 328 7.50 -5.91 -13.04
N ASN A 329 8.11 -7.09 -13.27
CA ASN A 329 7.63 -8.05 -14.29
C ASN A 329 6.86 -9.25 -13.72
N ILE A 330 6.94 -9.52 -12.40
CA ILE A 330 6.03 -10.45 -11.72
C ILE A 330 4.57 -10.02 -11.93
N ASP A 331 4.32 -8.71 -11.93
CA ASP A 331 2.97 -8.13 -11.98
C ASP A 331 2.29 -8.25 -13.35
N ASP A 332 3.03 -8.24 -14.46
CA ASP A 332 2.52 -8.59 -15.79
C ASP A 332 2.50 -10.12 -16.04
N ALA A 333 3.41 -10.86 -15.38
CA ALA A 333 3.48 -12.31 -15.49
C ALA A 333 2.36 -13.05 -14.72
N MET A 334 1.54 -12.36 -13.92
CA MET A 334 0.46 -12.94 -13.09
C MET A 334 -0.61 -13.76 -13.84
N THR A 335 -0.66 -13.71 -15.18
CA THR A 335 -1.50 -14.63 -15.98
C THR A 335 -0.89 -16.04 -16.17
N ARG A 336 0.39 -16.24 -15.83
CA ARG A 336 1.06 -17.55 -15.76
C ARG A 336 1.66 -17.70 -14.37
N SER A 337 1.00 -18.48 -13.52
CA SER A 337 1.49 -18.84 -12.19
C SER A 337 2.97 -19.25 -12.24
N ASP A 338 3.82 -18.48 -11.56
CA ASP A 338 5.20 -18.82 -11.23
C ASP A 338 6.20 -18.81 -12.43
N ALA A 339 6.29 -17.66 -13.12
CA ALA A 339 7.23 -17.45 -14.23
C ALA A 339 8.71 -17.67 -13.84
N ALA A 340 9.12 -17.26 -12.63
CA ALA A 340 10.47 -17.52 -12.11
C ALA A 340 10.74 -19.03 -12.01
N THR A 341 9.79 -19.81 -11.48
CA THR A 341 9.86 -21.28 -11.42
C THR A 341 9.84 -21.93 -12.81
N TYR A 342 9.06 -21.40 -13.75
CA TYR A 342 9.07 -21.85 -15.15
C TYR A 342 10.43 -21.65 -15.82
N MET A 343 11.10 -20.52 -15.56
CA MET A 343 12.44 -20.21 -16.08
C MET A 343 13.54 -21.03 -15.38
N LYS A 344 13.52 -21.11 -14.05
CA LYS A 344 14.46 -21.93 -13.25
C LYS A 344 14.42 -23.40 -13.65
N GLY A 345 13.21 -23.94 -13.92
CA GLY A 345 13.01 -25.31 -14.42
C GLY A 345 13.46 -25.58 -15.86
N ARG A 346 13.85 -24.56 -16.64
CA ARG A 346 14.36 -24.69 -18.02
C ARG A 346 15.83 -24.31 -18.19
N SER A 347 16.39 -23.52 -17.27
CA SER A 347 17.80 -23.17 -17.27
C SER A 347 18.73 -24.37 -17.04
N LYS A 348 19.94 -24.31 -17.61
CA LYS A 348 21.04 -25.25 -17.36
C LYS A 348 21.95 -24.78 -16.23
N GLY A 349 22.10 -23.46 -16.10
CA GLY A 349 22.69 -22.78 -14.95
C GLY A 349 21.71 -21.74 -14.40
N TYR A 350 21.52 -21.71 -13.09
CA TYR A 350 20.93 -20.60 -12.34
C TYR A 350 21.92 -20.26 -11.23
N LEU A 351 22.48 -19.06 -11.32
CA LEU A 351 23.60 -18.57 -10.54
C LEU A 351 23.20 -17.26 -9.88
N THR A 352 23.53 -17.09 -8.60
CA THR A 352 23.17 -15.94 -7.79
C THR A 352 24.45 -15.32 -7.20
N MET A 353 24.67 -14.04 -7.46
CA MET A 353 25.87 -13.29 -7.06
C MET A 353 25.70 -12.42 -5.81
N THR A 354 24.46 -12.21 -5.36
CA THR A 354 24.15 -11.41 -4.15
C THR A 354 23.20 -12.13 -3.23
N ASN A 355 23.31 -11.88 -1.92
CA ASN A 355 22.34 -12.38 -0.93
C ASN A 355 21.03 -11.58 -0.97
N GLU A 356 20.10 -11.94 -0.07
CA GLU A 356 18.77 -11.31 0.04
C GLU A 356 18.84 -9.82 0.46
N ASN A 357 19.95 -9.41 1.10
CA ASN A 357 20.23 -8.03 1.51
C ASN A 357 20.94 -7.20 0.41
N GLY A 358 21.24 -7.79 -0.75
CA GLY A 358 21.92 -7.13 -1.87
C GLY A 358 23.46 -7.08 -1.77
N GLU A 359 24.06 -7.76 -0.80
CA GLU A 359 25.51 -7.86 -0.63
C GLU A 359 26.11 -8.90 -1.59
N ALA A 360 27.27 -8.61 -2.18
CA ALA A 360 27.92 -9.50 -3.14
C ALA A 360 28.65 -10.68 -2.47
N TYR A 361 28.30 -11.92 -2.83
CA TYR A 361 28.83 -13.14 -2.19
C TYR A 361 30.35 -13.33 -2.29
N PHE A 362 31.00 -12.71 -3.28
CA PHE A 362 32.45 -12.79 -3.45
C PHE A 362 33.22 -11.71 -2.67
N LEU A 363 32.53 -10.70 -2.16
CA LEU A 363 33.15 -9.56 -1.50
C LEU A 363 33.10 -9.76 0.03
N ASP A 364 34.07 -10.51 0.54
CA ASP A 364 34.40 -10.53 1.97
C ASP A 364 35.48 -9.49 2.30
N ASP A 365 35.86 -9.37 3.58
CA ASP A 365 36.84 -8.37 4.04
C ASP A 365 38.18 -8.51 3.26
N ASP A 366 38.69 -9.74 3.10
CA ASP A 366 39.92 -10.03 2.36
C ASP A 366 39.81 -9.64 0.88
N ALA A 367 38.73 -10.04 0.19
CA ALA A 367 38.49 -9.67 -1.20
C ALA A 367 38.28 -8.15 -1.38
N SER A 368 37.73 -7.45 -0.39
CA SER A 368 37.54 -5.99 -0.41
C SER A 368 38.89 -5.25 -0.35
N VAL A 369 39.83 -5.77 0.46
CA VAL A 369 41.21 -5.33 0.54
C VAL A 369 41.96 -5.63 -0.75
N GLU A 370 41.84 -6.84 -1.30
CA GLU A 370 42.53 -7.23 -2.55
C GLU A 370 42.03 -6.41 -3.75
N LEU A 371 40.72 -6.20 -3.89
CA LEU A 371 40.13 -5.33 -4.92
C LEU A 371 40.67 -3.90 -4.82
N THR A 372 40.69 -3.34 -3.62
CA THR A 372 41.22 -2.00 -3.36
C THR A 372 42.72 -1.93 -3.69
N ARG A 373 43.49 -2.94 -3.29
CA ARG A 373 44.92 -3.10 -3.58
C ARG A 373 45.21 -3.19 -5.07
N SER A 374 44.43 -3.97 -5.82
CA SER A 374 44.53 -4.12 -7.28
C SER A 374 44.35 -2.79 -8.01
N TYR A 375 43.24 -2.09 -7.73
CA TYR A 375 42.94 -0.79 -8.35
C TYR A 375 43.95 0.30 -7.97
N LEU A 376 44.35 0.38 -6.70
CA LEU A 376 45.40 1.32 -6.26
C LEU A 376 46.74 1.07 -6.94
N ASN A 377 47.14 -0.20 -7.09
CA ASN A 377 48.39 -0.56 -7.75
C ASN A 377 48.37 -0.23 -9.25
N ALA A 378 47.23 -0.42 -9.93
CA ALA A 378 47.07 0.02 -11.33
C ALA A 378 47.22 1.55 -11.44
N ILE A 379 46.47 2.32 -10.64
CA ILE A 379 46.52 3.80 -10.65
C ILE A 379 47.95 4.31 -10.33
N LYS A 380 48.60 3.78 -9.28
CA LYS A 380 49.98 4.14 -8.90
C LYS A 380 51.00 3.78 -9.99
N ARG A 381 50.80 2.69 -10.75
CA ARG A 381 51.72 2.23 -11.81
C ARG A 381 51.67 3.10 -13.08
N HIS A 382 50.50 3.61 -13.44
CA HIS A 382 50.33 4.46 -14.63
C HIS A 382 50.48 5.96 -14.34
N SER A 383 50.38 6.38 -13.07
CA SER A 383 50.69 7.75 -12.63
C SER A 383 52.17 8.12 -12.82
N GLY A 384 52.45 9.38 -13.14
CA GLY A 384 53.79 9.97 -13.30
C GLY A 384 54.43 10.53 -12.02
N SER A 385 53.82 10.24 -10.87
CA SER A 385 54.15 10.70 -9.52
C SER A 385 55.44 10.09 -8.96
N GLN A 386 55.93 10.62 -7.83
CA GLN A 386 56.97 9.94 -7.04
C GLN A 386 56.33 8.81 -6.23
N SER A 387 56.98 7.65 -6.19
CA SER A 387 56.56 6.54 -5.33
C SER A 387 56.51 6.96 -3.86
N THR A 388 55.50 6.50 -3.13
CA THR A 388 55.36 6.66 -1.68
C THR A 388 56.64 6.18 -0.97
N PRO A 389 57.08 6.82 0.14
CA PRO A 389 58.22 6.33 0.91
C PRO A 389 57.91 4.98 1.58
N ASP A 390 58.84 4.02 1.51
CA ASP A 390 58.67 2.63 2.01
C ASP A 390 58.03 2.56 3.42
N GLY A 391 58.51 3.38 4.37
CA GLY A 391 58.00 3.39 5.75
C GLY A 391 56.57 3.94 5.91
N VAL A 392 56.06 4.72 4.95
CA VAL A 392 54.65 5.16 4.93
C VAL A 392 53.77 4.09 4.28
N GLU A 393 54.28 3.29 3.35
CA GLU A 393 53.53 2.13 2.84
C GLU A 393 53.43 1.01 3.88
N GLU A 394 54.46 0.80 4.72
CA GLU A 394 54.43 -0.17 5.82
C GLU A 394 53.41 0.20 6.93
N SER A 395 53.27 1.48 7.31
CA SER A 395 52.29 1.92 8.32
C SER A 395 50.83 1.84 7.85
N PHE A 396 50.60 1.63 6.55
CA PHE A 396 49.30 1.64 5.86
C PHE A 396 49.07 0.34 5.04
N ASP A 397 49.74 -0.77 5.37
CA ASP A 397 49.53 -2.11 4.77
C ASP A 397 49.66 -2.15 3.22
N GLY A 398 50.46 -1.24 2.65
CA GLY A 398 50.62 -1.01 1.20
C GLY A 398 49.47 -0.22 0.53
N LEU A 399 48.44 0.13 1.29
CA LEU A 399 47.17 0.71 0.81
C LEU A 399 47.10 2.25 0.94
N TYR A 400 48.20 2.92 1.31
CA TYR A 400 48.24 4.38 1.52
C TYR A 400 47.43 5.16 0.47
N PRO A 401 46.45 5.99 0.87
CA PRO A 401 46.25 6.55 2.23
C PRO A 401 45.33 5.74 3.17
N PHE A 402 44.94 4.51 2.80
CA PHE A 402 44.10 3.62 3.60
C PHE A 402 44.95 2.54 4.28
N ASN A 403 44.41 1.86 5.28
CA ASN A 403 44.97 0.62 5.85
C ASN A 403 43.89 -0.48 5.81
N GLU A 404 44.22 -1.74 6.13
CA GLU A 404 43.26 -2.86 6.01
C GLU A 404 42.02 -2.64 6.91
N ARG A 405 42.22 -2.10 8.13
CA ARG A 405 41.12 -1.71 9.03
C ARG A 405 40.19 -0.66 8.41
N PHE A 406 40.73 0.38 7.76
CA PHE A 406 39.92 1.42 7.10
C PHE A 406 39.06 0.84 5.98
N VAL A 407 39.63 -0.04 5.14
CA VAL A 407 38.90 -0.67 4.04
C VAL A 407 37.79 -1.56 4.59
N ASN A 408 38.08 -2.37 5.61
CA ASN A 408 37.09 -3.27 6.22
C ASN A 408 35.97 -2.49 6.93
N ILE A 409 36.28 -1.43 7.69
CA ILE A 409 35.26 -0.56 8.31
C ILE A 409 34.43 0.13 7.23
N ALA A 410 35.06 0.72 6.21
CA ALA A 410 34.34 1.40 5.13
C ALA A 410 33.46 0.42 4.33
N TYR A 411 33.92 -0.82 4.12
CA TYR A 411 33.16 -1.87 3.46
C TYR A 411 31.94 -2.32 4.29
N ARG A 412 32.15 -2.56 5.59
CA ARG A 412 31.08 -2.98 6.52
C ARG A 412 30.02 -1.90 6.72
N GLN A 413 30.38 -0.62 6.61
CA GLN A 413 29.49 0.55 6.75
C GLN A 413 28.98 1.12 5.41
N LEU A 414 29.15 0.41 4.27
CA LEU A 414 28.59 0.86 2.98
C LEU A 414 27.06 0.79 2.99
N ASN A 415 26.41 1.92 2.66
CA ASN A 415 24.96 2.08 2.56
C ASN A 415 24.65 2.94 1.31
N ASP A 416 23.65 2.58 0.52
CA ASP A 416 23.29 3.28 -0.73
C ASP A 416 21.80 3.64 -0.70
N GLU A 417 21.51 4.86 -0.24
CA GLU A 417 20.17 5.48 -0.25
C GLU A 417 19.10 4.64 0.49
N GLY A 418 19.42 4.18 1.71
CA GLY A 418 18.53 3.37 2.55
C GLY A 418 18.58 1.87 2.25
N SER A 419 19.61 1.41 1.53
CA SER A 419 19.80 0.00 1.17
C SER A 419 21.19 -0.48 1.55
N ASN A 420 21.27 -1.59 2.31
CA ASN A 420 22.49 -2.26 2.78
C ASN A 420 23.31 -2.94 1.66
N ARG A 421 23.31 -2.38 0.45
CA ARG A 421 23.95 -2.90 -0.76
C ARG A 421 25.47 -2.81 -0.68
N LYS A 422 26.10 -3.89 -0.29
CA LYS A 422 27.57 -4.01 -0.31
C LYS A 422 28.03 -4.57 -1.65
N THR A 423 28.40 -3.67 -2.56
CA THR A 423 28.90 -4.05 -3.90
C THR A 423 30.32 -3.52 -4.19
N PRO A 424 31.12 -4.24 -5.00
CA PRO A 424 32.47 -3.81 -5.42
C PRO A 424 32.49 -2.40 -6.03
N ARG A 425 31.45 -2.09 -6.79
CA ARG A 425 31.29 -0.79 -7.47
C ARG A 425 31.09 0.35 -6.47
N LEU A 426 30.32 0.14 -5.40
CA LEU A 426 30.10 1.15 -4.37
C LEU A 426 31.39 1.41 -3.57
N LEU A 427 32.11 0.36 -3.17
CA LEU A 427 33.42 0.50 -2.52
C LEU A 427 34.40 1.33 -3.38
N LEU A 428 34.54 0.99 -4.66
CA LEU A 428 35.48 1.70 -5.54
C LEU A 428 35.05 3.15 -5.88
N LEU A 429 33.77 3.40 -6.17
CA LEU A 429 33.29 4.73 -6.57
C LEU A 429 33.03 5.66 -5.38
N ARG A 430 32.38 5.17 -4.33
CA ARG A 430 31.94 5.99 -3.19
C ARG A 430 33.02 6.12 -2.11
N VAL A 431 33.86 5.10 -1.88
CA VAL A 431 34.93 5.16 -0.87
C VAL A 431 36.26 5.55 -1.51
N VAL A 432 36.82 4.67 -2.34
CA VAL A 432 38.21 4.78 -2.82
C VAL A 432 38.37 6.02 -3.70
N LYS A 433 37.55 6.18 -4.75
CA LYS A 433 37.62 7.33 -5.66
C LYS A 433 37.34 8.66 -4.96
N HIS A 434 36.35 8.72 -4.06
CA HIS A 434 36.03 9.93 -3.30
C HIS A 434 37.22 10.40 -2.45
N CYS A 435 37.81 9.48 -1.68
CA CYS A 435 38.96 9.79 -0.82
C CYS A 435 40.22 10.15 -1.63
N LEU A 436 40.51 9.46 -2.73
CA LEU A 436 41.70 9.76 -3.56
C LEU A 436 41.61 11.12 -4.30
N LYS A 437 40.39 11.56 -4.67
CA LYS A 437 40.17 12.87 -5.32
C LYS A 437 40.01 14.02 -4.30
N SER A 438 39.71 13.72 -3.05
CA SER A 438 39.64 14.72 -1.96
C SER A 438 41.00 15.35 -1.68
N THR A 439 41.04 16.64 -1.36
CA THR A 439 42.25 17.32 -0.84
C THR A 439 42.45 17.08 0.66
N TRP A 440 41.48 16.47 1.32
CA TRP A 440 41.50 16.14 2.75
C TRP A 440 41.86 14.68 2.99
N PRO A 441 42.48 14.33 4.14
CA PRO A 441 42.69 12.95 4.55
C PRO A 441 41.39 12.12 4.61
N PRO A 442 41.46 10.77 4.48
CA PRO A 442 40.27 9.91 4.40
C PRO A 442 39.27 10.11 5.54
N TYR A 443 39.72 10.16 6.80
CA TYR A 443 38.84 10.35 7.97
C TYR A 443 37.99 11.63 7.92
N LYS A 444 38.43 12.65 7.16
CA LYS A 444 37.70 13.91 6.95
C LYS A 444 36.92 13.92 5.63
N ALA A 445 37.41 13.23 4.60
CA ALA A 445 36.70 13.06 3.33
C ALA A 445 35.41 12.24 3.50
N MET A 446 35.42 11.23 4.38
CA MET A 446 34.25 10.40 4.67
C MET A 446 33.10 11.18 5.34
N LYS A 447 33.38 12.29 6.04
CA LYS A 447 32.32 13.15 6.62
C LYS A 447 31.40 13.83 5.61
N SER A 448 31.82 13.93 4.35
CA SER A 448 30.99 14.46 3.27
C SER A 448 30.53 13.36 2.32
N ASN A 449 30.48 12.11 2.81
CA ASN A 449 30.13 10.93 2.02
C ASN A 449 28.82 10.36 2.57
N SER A 450 27.72 10.56 1.86
CA SER A 450 26.39 10.04 2.21
C SER A 450 26.19 8.56 1.89
N PHE A 451 27.26 7.85 1.56
CA PHE A 451 27.23 6.44 1.09
C PHE A 451 27.99 5.50 2.03
N VAL A 452 28.45 6.00 3.17
CA VAL A 452 29.13 5.22 4.20
C VAL A 452 28.68 5.73 5.54
N ASP A 453 28.02 4.88 6.31
CA ASP A 453 27.52 5.22 7.63
C ASP A 453 28.70 5.55 8.55
N THR A 454 28.49 6.51 9.46
CA THR A 454 29.58 6.93 10.35
C THR A 454 29.77 5.87 11.44
N PRO A 455 30.95 5.24 11.54
CA PRO A 455 31.18 4.20 12.56
C PRO A 455 31.01 4.76 13.98
N THR A 456 30.63 3.88 14.92
CA THR A 456 30.11 4.27 16.24
C THR A 456 31.01 5.15 17.11
N PHE A 457 30.39 6.02 17.91
CA PHE A 457 31.06 6.75 19.00
C PHE A 457 31.39 5.83 20.18
N GLU A 458 32.48 5.08 20.08
CA GLU A 458 33.02 4.35 21.24
C GLU A 458 33.85 5.25 22.19
N VAL A 459 34.19 6.47 21.78
CA VAL A 459 34.99 7.45 22.54
C VAL A 459 34.10 8.50 23.22
N ASP A 460 34.47 8.89 24.44
CA ASP A 460 33.81 9.93 25.25
C ASP A 460 33.70 11.29 24.51
N MET A 461 32.50 11.89 24.53
CA MET A 461 32.20 13.18 23.91
C MET A 461 33.04 14.35 24.46
N LYS A 462 33.78 14.16 25.56
CA LYS A 462 34.72 15.16 26.11
C LYS A 462 35.92 15.49 25.21
N TYR A 463 36.28 14.61 24.28
CA TYR A 463 37.45 14.78 23.40
C TYR A 463 37.13 15.66 22.18
N ASP A 464 38.13 16.37 21.65
CA ASP A 464 37.96 17.14 20.41
C ASP A 464 37.57 16.24 19.23
N GLN A 465 36.64 16.73 18.40
CA GLN A 465 36.06 16.01 17.26
C GLN A 465 37.11 15.33 16.37
N ILE A 466 38.25 15.98 16.11
CA ILE A 466 39.31 15.46 15.23
C ILE A 466 39.85 14.11 15.73
N TYR A 467 40.02 13.94 17.05
CA TYR A 467 40.52 12.68 17.60
C TYR A 467 39.45 11.58 17.55
N GLN A 468 38.18 11.94 17.82
CA GLN A 468 37.04 11.02 17.67
C GLN A 468 36.85 10.55 16.21
N ASP A 469 37.21 11.39 15.23
CA ASP A 469 37.12 11.05 13.82
C ASP A 469 38.24 10.09 13.40
N VAL A 470 39.46 10.30 13.89
CA VAL A 470 40.60 9.43 13.57
C VAL A 470 40.47 8.09 14.31
N SER A 471 40.04 8.08 15.57
CA SER A 471 39.82 6.83 16.33
C SER A 471 38.73 5.96 15.71
N ARG A 472 37.67 6.57 15.17
CA ARG A 472 36.60 5.90 14.42
C ARG A 472 37.09 5.06 13.25
N TRP A 473 38.03 5.59 12.47
CA TRP A 473 38.49 4.97 11.21
C TRP A 473 39.77 4.14 11.36
N TYR A 474 40.64 4.48 12.32
CA TYR A 474 41.98 3.87 12.47
C TYR A 474 42.27 3.31 13.88
N GLY A 475 41.36 3.47 14.85
CA GLY A 475 41.57 3.06 16.24
C GLY A 475 41.19 1.61 16.51
N VAL A 476 42.05 0.90 17.26
CA VAL A 476 41.96 -0.52 17.63
C VAL A 476 41.63 -0.63 19.14
N PRO A 477 40.82 -1.61 19.60
CA PRO A 477 40.62 -1.85 21.03
C PRO A 477 41.96 -2.18 21.74
N VAL A 478 42.23 -1.51 22.86
CA VAL A 478 43.43 -1.75 23.69
C VAL A 478 43.09 -1.65 25.17
N GLU A 479 43.95 -2.17 26.05
CA GLU A 479 43.72 -2.12 27.50
C GLU A 479 43.54 -0.68 28.01
N GLY A 480 42.30 -0.34 28.39
CA GLY A 480 41.90 0.98 28.90
C GLY A 480 41.15 1.88 27.91
N GLY A 481 40.96 1.50 26.64
CA GLY A 481 40.24 2.34 25.68
C GLY A 481 40.39 1.93 24.21
N ILE A 482 40.43 2.92 23.31
CA ILE A 482 40.73 2.73 21.88
C ILE A 482 42.07 3.37 21.55
N GLY A 483 42.99 2.60 20.96
CA GLY A 483 44.35 2.99 20.59
C GLY A 483 44.50 3.28 19.10
N VAL A 484 45.06 4.44 18.73
CA VAL A 484 45.43 4.76 17.32
C VAL A 484 46.95 4.82 17.16
N LYS A 485 47.50 4.20 16.11
CA LYS A 485 48.95 4.24 15.80
C LYS A 485 49.46 5.68 15.62
N THR A 486 50.62 6.01 16.20
CA THR A 486 51.24 7.35 16.12
C THR A 486 51.54 7.79 14.69
N ASP A 487 51.99 6.88 13.83
CA ASP A 487 52.33 7.16 12.43
C ASP A 487 51.15 7.70 11.61
N VAL A 488 49.91 7.36 11.99
CA VAL A 488 48.69 7.84 11.32
C VAL A 488 48.48 9.34 11.60
N PHE A 489 48.76 9.80 12.82
CA PHE A 489 48.71 11.22 13.16
C PHE A 489 49.83 12.00 12.46
N ASP A 490 51.05 11.45 12.43
CA ASP A 490 52.20 12.07 11.75
C ASP A 490 51.98 12.17 10.23
N ALA A 491 51.44 11.11 9.59
CA ALA A 491 51.13 11.11 8.15
C ALA A 491 50.03 12.10 7.75
N PHE A 492 49.10 12.42 8.66
CA PHE A 492 48.05 13.42 8.44
C PHE A 492 48.37 14.81 9.02
N GLY A 493 49.53 14.98 9.67
CA GLY A 493 49.98 16.26 10.24
C GLY A 493 49.14 16.74 11.42
N ILE A 494 48.61 15.82 12.22
CA ILE A 494 47.75 16.10 13.39
C ILE A 494 48.64 16.19 14.65
N GLU A 495 48.50 17.25 15.45
CA GLU A 495 49.19 17.35 16.74
C GLU A 495 48.66 16.28 17.70
N LEU A 496 49.55 15.57 18.40
CA LEU A 496 49.16 14.56 19.40
C LEU A 496 48.49 15.24 20.62
N PRO A 497 47.43 14.64 21.21
CA PRO A 497 46.78 15.19 22.39
C PRO A 497 47.74 15.26 23.59
N ASN A 498 47.46 16.13 24.57
CA ASN A 498 48.34 16.27 25.73
C ASN A 498 48.37 14.94 26.51
N SER A 499 49.56 14.52 26.98
CA SER A 499 49.77 13.27 27.72
C SER A 499 49.11 13.19 29.12
N GLY A 500 48.24 14.15 29.45
CA GLY A 500 47.33 14.13 30.61
C GLY A 500 45.84 14.02 30.25
N GLU A 501 45.51 13.97 28.96
CA GLU A 501 44.13 13.82 28.42
C GLU A 501 43.96 12.44 27.74
N ALA A 502 45.00 11.94 27.10
CA ALA A 502 45.12 10.59 26.55
C ALA A 502 46.57 10.07 26.75
N PRO A 503 46.79 8.88 27.34
CA PRO A 503 48.13 8.31 27.44
C PRO A 503 48.58 7.74 26.10
N ALA A 504 49.87 7.90 25.79
CA ALA A 504 50.53 7.16 24.72
C ALA A 504 51.27 5.95 25.33
N LYS A 505 50.99 4.76 24.81
CA LYS A 505 51.66 3.48 25.14
C LYS A 505 52.10 2.84 23.83
N ASP A 506 53.38 2.49 23.73
CA ASP A 506 53.96 1.59 22.72
C ASP A 506 53.37 1.75 21.30
N ASP A 507 53.64 2.92 20.73
CA ASP A 507 53.21 3.39 19.40
C ASP A 507 51.69 3.63 19.21
N TYR A 508 50.87 3.57 20.27
CA TYR A 508 49.43 3.91 20.26
C TYR A 508 49.04 5.07 21.21
N VAL A 509 48.02 5.85 20.84
CA VAL A 509 47.35 6.88 21.68
C VAL A 509 45.97 6.39 22.10
N VAL A 510 45.68 6.34 23.41
CA VAL A 510 44.48 5.68 23.97
C VAL A 510 43.41 6.67 24.46
N PHE A 511 42.14 6.45 24.09
CA PHE A 511 40.98 7.30 24.46
C PHE A 511 39.92 6.58 25.31
N ASP A 512 39.33 7.28 26.31
CA ASP A 512 38.26 6.77 27.20
C ASP A 512 36.90 6.58 26.50
N LYS A 513 36.04 5.68 27.03
CA LYS A 513 34.67 5.38 26.53
C LYS A 513 33.56 6.28 27.10
N GLY A 514 32.52 6.57 26.32
CA GLY A 514 31.38 7.44 26.67
C GLY A 514 30.07 6.73 27.02
N LYS A 515 29.02 7.46 27.47
CA LYS A 515 27.74 6.88 27.94
C LYS A 515 27.02 5.94 26.96
N GLY A 516 27.18 6.14 25.65
CA GLY A 516 26.67 5.21 24.64
C GLY A 516 27.20 3.79 24.83
N SER A 517 28.38 3.64 25.45
CA SER A 517 28.92 2.33 25.82
C SER A 517 27.99 1.53 26.73
N ALA A 518 27.17 2.15 27.59
CA ALA A 518 26.26 1.39 28.46
C ALA A 518 25.18 0.65 27.65
N VAL A 519 24.70 1.23 26.54
CA VAL A 519 23.79 0.56 25.63
C VAL A 519 24.53 -0.45 24.77
N LEU A 520 25.76 -0.17 24.32
CA LEU A 520 26.62 -1.14 23.63
C LEU A 520 26.98 -2.35 24.53
N ASP A 521 27.16 -2.12 25.83
CA ASP A 521 27.44 -3.15 26.84
C ASP A 521 26.18 -3.99 27.13
N LYS A 522 24.98 -3.38 27.10
CA LYS A 522 23.68 -4.09 27.07
C LYS A 522 23.44 -4.84 25.75
N ILE A 523 23.93 -4.37 24.60
CA ILE A 523 23.85 -5.10 23.33
C ILE A 523 24.71 -6.38 23.39
N LYS A 524 25.91 -6.30 23.97
CA LYS A 524 26.80 -7.45 24.22
C LYS A 524 26.35 -8.35 25.38
N ASN A 525 25.49 -7.86 26.27
CA ASN A 525 24.92 -8.60 27.41
C ASN A 525 23.43 -8.22 27.59
N PRO A 526 22.53 -8.76 26.74
CA PRO A 526 21.12 -8.38 26.76
C PRO A 526 20.45 -8.70 28.11
N PRO A 527 19.52 -7.85 28.58
CA PRO A 527 18.77 -8.13 29.80
C PRO A 527 17.94 -9.41 29.62
N ALA A 528 18.08 -10.36 30.55
CA ALA A 528 17.31 -11.60 30.51
C ALA A 528 15.85 -11.33 30.87
N PRO A 529 14.86 -11.81 30.07
CA PRO A 529 13.45 -11.63 30.39
C PRO A 529 13.05 -12.45 31.63
N GLU A 530 12.56 -11.78 32.68
CA GLU A 530 12.00 -12.42 33.88
C GLU A 530 10.64 -13.08 33.58
N HIS A 531 10.67 -14.26 32.95
CA HIS A 531 9.54 -15.18 32.94
C HIS A 531 9.61 -16.15 34.13
N GLU A 532 9.20 -15.67 35.31
CA GLU A 532 8.83 -16.57 36.41
C GLU A 532 7.53 -17.30 36.05
N ILE A 533 7.64 -18.61 35.77
CA ILE A 533 6.56 -19.57 35.94
C ILE A 533 6.93 -20.42 37.14
N ASP A 534 6.17 -20.30 38.23
CA ASP A 534 6.28 -21.13 39.43
C ASP A 534 6.06 -22.62 39.11
N GLU A 535 7.12 -23.42 39.16
CA GLU A 535 7.01 -24.87 39.45
C GLU A 535 7.97 -25.24 40.60
N GLU A 536 7.42 -25.38 41.80
CA GLU A 536 8.08 -26.05 42.93
C GLU A 536 8.22 -27.56 42.65
N ASP A 537 9.45 -28.11 42.58
CA ASP A 537 9.78 -29.37 43.28
C ASP A 537 11.30 -29.62 43.46
N ASP A 538 11.69 -29.72 44.74
CA ASP A 538 12.84 -30.39 45.38
C ASP A 538 14.07 -30.91 44.56
N GLY A 539 15.22 -30.23 44.78
CA GLY A 539 16.30 -30.79 45.63
C GLY A 539 17.39 -31.71 45.04
N ASP A 540 18.66 -31.28 45.13
CA ASP A 540 19.65 -31.92 46.03
C ASP A 540 20.94 -31.08 46.22
N GLU A 541 21.60 -31.22 47.38
CA GLU A 541 22.70 -30.37 47.88
C GLU A 541 24.13 -30.87 47.53
N GLN A 542 25.10 -29.94 47.35
CA GLN A 542 26.42 -29.90 48.03
C GLN A 542 27.29 -28.77 47.44
N GLU A 543 27.60 -27.70 48.19
CA GLU A 543 28.66 -27.55 49.22
C GLU A 543 30.10 -27.51 48.65
N GLY A 544 30.81 -26.40 48.95
CA GLY A 544 32.22 -26.20 48.59
C GLY A 544 32.73 -24.79 48.92
N GLU A 545 32.92 -24.47 50.20
CA GLU A 545 33.71 -23.29 50.62
C GLU A 545 35.18 -23.41 50.19
N ASP A 546 35.82 -22.30 49.79
CA ASP A 546 37.16 -21.99 50.35
C ASP A 546 37.43 -20.47 50.37
N ASN A 547 38.29 -20.02 51.29
CA ASN A 547 38.59 -18.61 51.56
C ASN A 547 40.10 -18.39 51.83
N GLY A 548 40.84 -17.96 50.80
CA GLY A 548 42.18 -17.36 50.90
C GLY A 548 43.36 -18.30 51.24
N PRO A 549 44.61 -17.80 51.29
CA PRO A 549 45.02 -16.39 51.26
C PRO A 549 46.01 -16.02 50.11
N GLU A 550 46.46 -14.77 50.14
CA GLU A 550 47.59 -14.21 49.37
C GLU A 550 48.89 -15.03 49.53
N ASP A 551 49.64 -15.20 48.44
CA ASP A 551 51.09 -15.43 48.47
C ASP A 551 51.76 -14.46 47.46
N ASP A 552 52.69 -13.64 47.97
CA ASP A 552 53.50 -12.65 47.25
C ASP A 552 54.91 -13.24 47.06
N GLU A 553 55.32 -13.56 45.82
CA GLU A 553 56.73 -13.80 45.53
C GLU A 553 57.09 -13.60 44.04
N GLY A 554 57.99 -12.65 43.77
CA GLY A 554 58.87 -12.67 42.59
C GLY A 554 58.44 -11.80 41.41
N GLY A 555 58.89 -10.55 41.38
CA GLY A 555 58.91 -9.77 40.15
C GLY A 555 60.14 -10.11 39.29
N ASP A 556 59.95 -10.15 37.98
CA ASP A 556 60.95 -9.82 36.99
C ASP A 556 60.37 -8.70 36.11
N GLU A 557 61.24 -7.77 35.66
CA GLU A 557 60.89 -6.71 34.71
C GLU A 557 60.87 -7.35 33.31
N GLU A 558 59.70 -7.73 32.81
CA GLU A 558 59.50 -8.13 31.40
C GLU A 558 58.53 -7.15 30.72
N ASP A 559 58.78 -6.89 29.44
CA ASP A 559 58.37 -5.66 28.73
C ASP A 559 56.85 -5.42 28.67
N ASP A 560 56.43 -4.13 28.74
CA ASP A 560 55.05 -3.70 28.50
C ASP A 560 54.69 -3.94 27.01
N GLU A 561 54.26 -5.15 26.67
CA GLU A 561 53.70 -5.48 25.34
C GLU A 561 52.18 -5.25 25.38
N VAL A 562 51.67 -4.36 24.51
CA VAL A 562 50.23 -4.03 24.46
C VAL A 562 49.47 -5.23 23.91
N ASP A 563 48.80 -5.95 24.81
CA ASP A 563 47.96 -7.10 24.47
C ASP A 563 46.71 -6.61 23.72
N VAL A 564 46.73 -6.74 22.39
CA VAL A 564 45.60 -6.42 21.52
C VAL A 564 44.56 -7.52 21.71
N THR A 565 43.52 -7.22 22.48
CA THR A 565 42.37 -8.13 22.57
C THR A 565 41.71 -8.25 21.21
N ASP A 566 41.75 -9.44 20.62
CA ASP A 566 40.87 -9.80 19.51
C ASP A 566 39.43 -9.47 19.92
N GLU A 567 38.81 -8.56 19.19
CA GLU A 567 37.37 -8.34 19.29
C GLU A 567 36.70 -9.65 18.92
N SER A 568 36.00 -10.26 19.89
CA SER A 568 35.06 -11.35 19.58
C SER A 568 34.10 -10.83 18.52
N GLU A 569 34.08 -11.47 17.35
CA GLU A 569 33.22 -11.08 16.24
C GLU A 569 31.79 -10.91 16.76
N LEU A 570 31.28 -9.68 16.72
CA LEU A 570 29.88 -9.41 17.02
C LEU A 570 29.05 -10.28 16.08
N SER A 571 28.06 -10.96 16.63
CA SER A 571 27.04 -11.63 15.83
C SER A 571 26.32 -10.62 14.93
N GLU A 572 25.66 -11.10 13.88
CA GLU A 572 24.93 -10.23 12.95
C GLU A 572 23.85 -9.43 13.70
N GLU A 573 23.15 -10.06 14.66
CA GLU A 573 22.17 -9.40 15.54
C GLU A 573 22.78 -8.30 16.42
N GLU A 574 23.97 -8.50 16.98
CA GLU A 574 24.65 -7.48 17.80
C GLU A 574 25.12 -6.29 16.95
N ARG A 575 25.61 -6.55 15.73
CA ARG A 575 25.97 -5.49 14.77
C ARG A 575 24.75 -4.67 14.36
N GLU A 576 23.63 -5.33 14.09
CA GLU A 576 22.38 -4.67 13.71
C GLU A 576 21.85 -3.78 14.85
N ARG A 577 21.81 -4.28 16.09
CA ARG A 577 21.44 -3.47 17.26
C ARG A 577 22.39 -2.28 17.49
N GLN A 578 23.70 -2.47 17.27
CA GLN A 578 24.69 -1.40 17.40
C GLN A 578 24.52 -0.31 16.34
N HIS A 579 24.23 -0.70 15.09
CA HIS A 579 23.95 0.21 13.98
C HIS A 579 22.66 1.01 14.22
N LYS A 580 21.56 0.35 14.61
CA LYS A 580 20.30 0.98 15.04
C LYS A 580 20.49 2.06 16.10
N PHE A 581 21.32 1.79 17.11
CA PHE A 581 21.63 2.75 18.16
C PHE A 581 22.50 3.93 17.69
N GLN A 582 23.39 3.72 16.71
CA GLN A 582 24.21 4.78 16.14
C GLN A 582 23.38 5.79 15.35
N GLU A 583 22.48 5.30 14.50
CA GLU A 583 21.61 6.15 13.69
C GLU A 583 20.70 7.03 14.58
N PHE A 584 20.21 6.50 15.71
CA PHE A 584 19.48 7.32 16.70
C PHE A 584 20.33 8.46 17.27
N GLN A 585 21.60 8.21 17.58
CA GLN A 585 22.49 9.26 18.11
C GLN A 585 22.77 10.33 17.06
N ASP A 586 23.02 9.92 15.82
CA ASP A 586 23.27 10.86 14.72
C ASP A 586 22.01 11.66 14.38
N TRP A 587 20.81 11.06 14.45
CA TRP A 587 19.53 11.76 14.34
C TRP A 587 19.31 12.81 15.43
N VAL A 588 19.52 12.46 16.71
CA VAL A 588 19.38 13.40 17.84
C VAL A 588 20.31 14.62 17.72
N ILE A 589 21.47 14.45 17.05
CA ILE A 589 22.48 15.50 16.88
C ILE A 589 22.28 16.33 15.59
N SER A 590 21.89 15.69 14.49
CA SER A 590 21.86 16.30 13.14
C SER A 590 20.46 16.58 12.62
N GLY A 591 19.46 15.76 12.97
CA GLY A 591 18.05 15.97 12.67
C GLY A 591 17.61 15.74 11.20
N GLU A 592 18.48 15.20 10.34
CA GLU A 592 18.19 15.13 8.89
C GLU A 592 17.78 13.74 8.37
N GLU A 593 18.29 12.60 8.89
CA GLU A 593 17.89 11.23 8.50
C GLU A 593 17.94 10.25 9.70
N TYR A 594 17.12 9.19 9.72
CA TYR A 594 17.14 8.12 10.76
C TYR A 594 16.57 6.78 10.23
N PRO A 595 17.37 5.98 9.50
CA PRO A 595 16.88 4.78 8.80
C PRO A 595 16.24 3.71 9.72
N SER A 596 16.73 3.58 10.95
CA SER A 596 16.17 2.68 11.98
C SER A 596 15.00 3.27 12.76
N SER A 597 14.30 4.25 12.18
CA SER A 597 13.14 4.94 12.73
C SER A 597 12.09 3.98 13.30
N ASP A 598 11.85 2.84 12.65
CA ASP A 598 10.98 1.75 13.10
C ASP A 598 11.27 1.28 14.54
N THR A 599 12.54 1.23 14.95
CA THR A 599 12.95 0.78 16.30
C THR A 599 12.49 1.75 17.39
N LEU A 600 12.53 3.06 17.11
CA LEU A 600 12.02 4.08 18.04
C LEU A 600 10.49 4.17 17.99
N HIS A 601 9.93 4.01 16.79
CA HIS A 601 8.49 3.99 16.51
C HIS A 601 7.79 2.88 17.32
N ASP A 602 8.31 1.66 17.35
CA ASP A 602 7.72 0.55 18.11
C ASP A 602 7.71 0.80 19.63
N GLY A 603 8.80 1.37 20.16
CA GLY A 603 8.86 1.81 21.56
C GLY A 603 7.93 2.98 21.89
N ALA A 604 7.70 3.87 20.94
CA ALA A 604 6.72 4.95 21.07
C ALA A 604 5.28 4.40 21.06
N ILE A 605 4.96 3.44 20.19
CA ILE A 605 3.65 2.76 20.13
C ILE A 605 3.34 2.04 21.45
N GLU A 606 4.23 1.19 21.95
CA GLU A 606 4.03 0.52 23.24
C GLU A 606 3.82 1.56 24.35
N THR A 607 4.58 2.67 24.35
CA THR A 607 4.40 3.73 25.35
C THR A 607 2.99 4.36 25.29
N LEU A 608 2.41 4.51 24.10
CA LEU A 608 1.05 5.03 23.91
C LEU A 608 -0.02 4.00 24.31
N GLU A 609 0.11 2.73 23.90
CA GLU A 609 -0.88 1.68 24.11
C GLU A 609 -0.91 1.12 25.55
N ARG A 610 0.24 1.14 26.26
CA ARG A 610 0.37 0.65 27.65
C ARG A 610 -0.62 1.33 28.62
N GLY A 611 -0.98 2.58 28.37
CA GLY A 611 -1.95 3.34 29.17
C GLY A 611 -3.33 3.48 28.55
N HIS A 612 -3.42 3.55 27.22
CA HIS A 612 -4.57 4.09 26.50
C HIS A 612 -5.07 3.15 25.40
N ASP A 613 -6.25 3.45 24.87
CA ASP A 613 -6.65 2.98 23.54
C ASP A 613 -6.69 4.23 22.64
N PRO A 614 -5.56 4.62 22.03
CA PRO A 614 -5.44 5.88 21.29
C PRO A 614 -6.28 5.88 20.01
N SER A 615 -6.30 4.76 19.29
CA SER A 615 -7.04 4.56 18.03
C SER A 615 -8.56 4.75 18.15
N ARG A 616 -9.11 4.74 19.36
CA ARG A 616 -10.55 4.75 19.65
C ARG A 616 -11.14 6.14 19.91
N LEU A 617 -12.01 6.63 19.04
CA LEU A 617 -12.85 7.81 19.22
C LEU A 617 -14.25 7.41 19.70
N GLY A 618 -14.60 7.84 20.92
CA GLY A 618 -15.88 7.51 21.59
C GLY A 618 -16.13 8.43 22.79
N ASN A 619 -16.87 7.97 23.82
CA ASN A 619 -17.01 8.76 25.04
C ASN A 619 -15.73 8.74 25.91
N PRO A 620 -15.06 9.89 26.15
CA PRO A 620 -13.80 9.93 26.90
C PRO A 620 -13.98 9.62 28.40
N ASN A 621 -15.20 9.77 28.92
CA ASN A 621 -15.57 9.44 30.30
C ASN A 621 -16.06 7.98 30.45
N ALA A 622 -16.19 7.21 29.36
CA ALA A 622 -16.64 5.84 29.42
C ALA A 622 -15.57 4.88 29.94
N SER A 623 -15.95 4.09 30.94
CA SER A 623 -15.08 3.08 31.54
C SER A 623 -15.11 1.72 30.82
N THR A 624 -16.04 1.56 29.87
CA THR A 624 -16.21 0.35 29.05
C THR A 624 -15.35 0.42 27.80
N ARG A 625 -14.21 -0.30 27.81
CA ARG A 625 -13.34 -0.49 26.64
C ARG A 625 -13.98 -1.33 25.51
N SER A 626 -15.05 -2.08 25.81
CA SER A 626 -15.74 -2.98 24.88
C SER A 626 -17.00 -2.40 24.21
N ALA A 627 -17.34 -1.13 24.48
CA ALA A 627 -18.45 -0.46 23.81
C ALA A 627 -17.96 0.05 22.45
N SER A 628 -18.77 -0.15 21.41
CA SER A 628 -18.41 0.19 20.03
C SER A 628 -18.06 1.66 19.84
N ALA A 629 -17.18 1.95 18.90
CA ALA A 629 -16.58 3.25 18.72
C ALA A 629 -16.10 3.43 17.27
N ILE A 630 -15.70 4.65 16.93
CA ILE A 630 -14.96 4.92 15.69
C ILE A 630 -13.49 4.62 15.97
N TYR A 631 -12.88 3.78 15.14
CA TYR A 631 -11.49 3.35 15.22
C TYR A 631 -10.69 3.87 14.02
N TYR A 632 -9.49 4.38 14.27
CA TYR A 632 -8.48 4.56 13.24
C TYR A 632 -7.85 3.20 12.92
N ALA A 633 -8.09 2.70 11.71
CA ALA A 633 -7.75 1.34 11.27
C ALA A 633 -6.89 1.31 9.99
N ARG A 634 -6.11 2.38 9.74
CA ARG A 634 -5.06 2.42 8.71
C ARG A 634 -3.74 1.93 9.31
N GLY A 635 -3.07 1.00 8.63
CA GLY A 635 -1.88 0.31 9.15
C GLY A 635 -2.19 -0.64 10.31
N ASP A 636 -1.14 -1.24 10.88
CA ASP A 636 -1.23 -2.20 12.00
C ASP A 636 -1.05 -1.52 13.38
N SER A 637 -0.46 -0.33 13.43
CA SER A 637 -0.20 0.48 14.64
C SER A 637 -0.82 1.88 14.56
N ILE A 638 -0.58 2.73 15.57
CA ILE A 638 -0.88 4.18 15.52
C ILE A 638 0.14 4.85 14.61
N PRO A 639 -0.22 5.82 13.74
CA PRO A 639 0.76 6.58 12.97
C PRO A 639 1.59 7.47 13.90
N VAL A 640 2.81 7.01 14.22
CA VAL A 640 3.88 7.80 14.81
C VAL A 640 4.83 8.17 13.67
N SER A 641 5.27 9.42 13.62
CA SER A 641 6.23 9.91 12.62
C SER A 641 7.49 10.42 13.32
N ILE A 642 8.61 10.40 12.61
CA ILE A 642 9.92 10.82 13.11
C ILE A 642 10.42 11.93 12.21
N GLN A 643 10.70 13.09 12.81
CA GLN A 643 11.06 14.29 12.09
C GLN A 643 12.37 14.13 11.33
N GLY A 644 12.38 14.48 10.03
CA GLY A 644 13.53 14.32 9.12
C GLY A 644 13.34 13.13 8.17
N ASP A 645 13.15 11.94 8.73
CA ASP A 645 13.08 10.66 8.02
C ASP A 645 11.66 10.31 7.53
N GLN A 646 10.75 10.04 8.48
CA GLN A 646 9.37 9.68 8.19
C GLN A 646 8.47 10.93 8.14
N GLN A 647 8.60 11.73 7.09
CA GLN A 647 7.65 12.84 6.86
C GLN A 647 6.21 12.33 6.74
N ARG A 648 5.29 12.96 7.48
CA ARG A 648 3.84 12.68 7.62
C ARG A 648 3.26 11.66 6.64
N GLN A 649 3.30 10.38 7.01
CA GLN A 649 2.73 9.31 6.17
C GLN A 649 1.18 9.27 6.21
N ALA A 650 0.58 9.92 7.21
CA ALA A 650 -0.86 10.03 7.43
C ALA A 650 -1.27 11.50 7.63
N ASN A 651 -2.55 11.80 7.42
CA ASN A 651 -3.10 13.15 7.65
C ASN A 651 -3.02 13.56 9.14
N ILE A 652 -3.05 12.57 10.03
CA ILE A 652 -2.90 12.71 11.47
C ILE A 652 -1.77 11.77 11.90
N ASP A 653 -0.76 12.33 12.57
CA ASP A 653 0.42 11.63 13.03
C ASP A 653 0.97 12.23 14.34
N ILE A 654 1.61 11.40 15.16
CA ILE A 654 2.33 11.85 16.36
C ILE A 654 3.81 12.01 15.98
N GLU A 655 4.23 13.25 15.72
CA GLU A 655 5.59 13.58 15.29
C GLU A 655 6.58 13.62 16.49
N LEU A 656 7.68 12.86 16.40
CA LEU A 656 8.81 12.90 17.32
C LEU A 656 9.83 13.92 16.82
N GLU A 657 10.03 15.01 17.58
CA GLU A 657 10.94 16.12 17.25
C GLU A 657 12.41 15.77 17.54
N TRP A 658 13.33 16.14 16.65
CA TRP A 658 14.77 15.93 16.93
C TRP A 658 15.30 16.98 17.92
N GLY A 659 16.22 16.56 18.78
CA GLY A 659 16.91 17.47 19.70
C GLY A 659 17.47 16.79 20.95
N ALA A 660 18.59 17.31 21.44
CA ALA A 660 19.27 16.78 22.62
C ALA A 660 18.42 16.89 23.91
N GLU A 661 17.45 17.81 23.95
CA GLU A 661 16.44 17.93 25.02
C GLU A 661 15.44 16.76 25.07
N HIS A 662 15.25 16.03 23.97
CA HIS A 662 14.32 14.89 23.90
C HIS A 662 15.01 13.54 24.11
N ALA A 663 16.35 13.48 24.03
CA ALA A 663 17.14 12.25 24.17
C ALA A 663 16.84 11.48 25.47
N ASP A 664 16.68 12.18 26.60
CA ASP A 664 16.33 11.59 27.91
C ASP A 664 14.93 10.92 27.91
N LEU A 665 14.01 11.37 27.04
CA LEU A 665 12.66 10.80 26.90
C LEU A 665 12.62 9.62 25.91
N TYR A 666 13.41 9.71 24.83
CA TYR A 666 13.39 8.74 23.74
C TYR A 666 14.34 7.56 23.96
N THR A 667 15.41 7.70 24.75
CA THR A 667 16.33 6.57 25.03
C THR A 667 15.59 5.35 25.62
N PRO A 668 14.67 5.46 26.59
CA PRO A 668 13.90 4.31 27.08
C PRO A 668 12.90 3.72 26.07
N MET A 669 12.41 4.53 25.12
CA MET A 669 11.58 4.02 24.01
C MET A 669 12.43 3.20 23.04
N LEU A 670 13.62 3.68 22.70
CA LEU A 670 14.58 2.96 21.86
C LEU A 670 15.08 1.67 22.53
N GLU A 671 15.37 1.69 23.84
CA GLU A 671 15.71 0.46 24.58
C GLU A 671 14.58 -0.57 24.48
N TYR A 672 13.31 -0.16 24.54
CA TYR A 672 12.20 -1.08 24.31
C TYR A 672 12.21 -1.66 22.87
N GLY A 673 12.44 -0.85 21.84
CA GLY A 673 12.56 -1.36 20.47
C GLY A 673 13.75 -2.31 20.23
N LEU A 674 14.85 -2.14 20.97
CA LEU A 674 16.06 -2.98 20.85
C LEU A 674 15.98 -4.30 21.66
N PHE A 675 15.22 -4.32 22.76
CA PHE A 675 15.22 -5.40 23.76
C PHE A 675 13.82 -5.91 24.15
N GLU A 676 12.74 -5.44 23.52
CA GLU A 676 11.31 -5.74 23.78
C GLU A 676 10.85 -5.53 25.24
N THR A 677 11.67 -4.86 26.05
CA THR A 677 11.50 -4.73 27.50
C THR A 677 11.97 -3.36 28.01
N PHE A 678 11.23 -2.76 28.94
CA PHE A 678 11.65 -1.54 29.61
C PHE A 678 12.54 -1.87 30.81
N ASP A 679 13.71 -1.22 30.91
CA ASP A 679 14.58 -1.31 32.08
C ASP A 679 13.88 -0.72 33.32
N THR A 680 13.45 -1.57 34.25
CA THR A 680 12.71 -1.14 35.43
C THR A 680 13.55 -0.37 36.46
N THR A 681 14.87 -0.39 36.33
CA THR A 681 15.80 0.32 37.21
C THR A 681 16.11 1.75 36.73
N ASP A 682 16.24 1.96 35.42
CA ASP A 682 16.63 3.26 34.85
C ASP A 682 15.47 4.04 34.16
N THR A 683 14.34 3.41 33.84
CA THR A 683 13.21 4.06 33.12
C THR A 683 12.35 4.99 33.98
N ASN A 684 12.15 6.24 33.54
CA ASN A 684 11.24 7.20 34.16
C ASN A 684 9.79 7.10 33.64
N PHE A 685 9.02 6.12 34.15
CA PHE A 685 7.64 5.86 33.72
C PHE A 685 6.66 7.04 33.90
N ASP A 686 6.85 7.92 34.89
CA ASP A 686 5.98 9.09 35.08
C ASP A 686 6.09 10.09 33.93
N GLN A 687 7.29 10.23 33.36
CA GLN A 687 7.57 11.15 32.24
C GLN A 687 7.04 10.58 30.91
N LEU A 688 7.26 9.29 30.65
CA LEU A 688 6.68 8.58 29.50
C LEU A 688 5.15 8.67 29.51
N ARG A 689 4.52 8.48 30.68
CA ARG A 689 3.07 8.58 30.83
C ARG A 689 2.54 9.98 30.53
N ALA A 690 3.17 11.03 31.06
CA ALA A 690 2.73 12.41 30.84
C ALA A 690 2.83 12.83 29.36
N TRP A 691 3.84 12.31 28.65
CA TRP A 691 3.96 12.45 27.20
C TRP A 691 2.82 11.70 26.47
N ALA A 692 2.53 10.44 26.83
CA ALA A 692 1.44 9.68 26.24
C ALA A 692 0.06 10.33 26.48
N ASP A 693 -0.25 10.74 27.72
CA ASP A 693 -1.49 11.45 28.09
C ASP A 693 -1.74 12.68 27.19
N THR A 694 -0.67 13.40 26.80
CA THR A 694 -0.76 14.61 25.97
C THR A 694 -0.98 14.29 24.49
N ASN A 695 -0.15 13.40 23.91
CA ASN A 695 -0.22 13.08 22.48
C ASN A 695 -1.49 12.30 22.13
N VAL A 696 -1.95 11.40 23.00
CA VAL A 696 -3.21 10.66 22.80
C VAL A 696 -4.43 11.59 22.87
N ALA A 697 -4.36 12.67 23.66
CA ALA A 697 -5.42 13.67 23.71
C ALA A 697 -5.49 14.50 22.41
N GLN A 698 -4.33 14.92 21.87
CA GLN A 698 -4.24 15.64 20.60
C GLN A 698 -4.71 14.75 19.43
N PHE A 699 -4.18 13.54 19.31
CA PHE A 699 -4.56 12.58 18.26
C PHE A 699 -6.07 12.34 18.19
N LYS A 700 -6.76 12.24 19.34
CA LYS A 700 -8.22 12.07 19.41
C LYS A 700 -9.00 13.35 19.08
N GLN A 701 -8.41 14.53 19.27
CA GLN A 701 -8.98 15.78 18.80
C GLN A 701 -8.88 15.84 17.27
N ASP A 702 -7.70 15.59 16.71
CA ASP A 702 -7.47 15.59 15.26
C ASP A 702 -8.37 14.55 14.55
N MET A 703 -8.52 13.35 15.13
CA MET A 703 -9.45 12.32 14.65
C MET A 703 -10.91 12.79 14.64
N ARG A 704 -11.31 13.63 15.60
CA ARG A 704 -12.66 14.21 15.61
C ARG A 704 -12.77 15.26 14.51
N GLU A 705 -11.78 16.14 14.38
CA GLU A 705 -11.78 17.21 13.39
C GLU A 705 -11.86 16.62 11.97
N GLU A 706 -11.05 15.61 11.61
CA GLU A 706 -11.11 14.97 10.28
C GLU A 706 -12.44 14.21 10.02
N VAL A 707 -13.09 13.66 11.07
CA VAL A 707 -14.41 13.03 10.94
C VAL A 707 -15.56 14.05 10.92
N GLU A 708 -15.41 15.20 11.56
CA GLU A 708 -16.42 16.27 11.58
C GLU A 708 -16.29 17.22 10.37
N ASP A 709 -15.13 17.31 9.71
CA ASP A 709 -14.91 18.09 8.48
C ASP A 709 -15.78 17.62 7.29
N CYS A 710 -16.21 16.35 7.28
CA CYS A 710 -17.16 15.83 6.29
C CYS A 710 -18.64 16.17 6.60
N LEU A 711 -18.91 16.76 7.76
CA LEU A 711 -20.24 17.18 8.21
C LEU A 711 -20.40 18.72 8.07
N PRO A 712 -21.59 19.24 7.70
CA PRO A 712 -21.84 20.68 7.72
C PRO A 712 -21.79 21.29 9.12
N GLU A 713 -21.55 22.61 9.23
CA GLU A 713 -21.42 23.35 10.50
C GLU A 713 -22.58 23.15 11.52
N GLY A 714 -23.77 22.72 11.07
CA GLY A 714 -24.91 22.42 11.94
C GLY A 714 -24.80 21.07 12.68
N LEU A 715 -24.08 20.10 12.10
CA LEU A 715 -23.96 18.72 12.54
C LEU A 715 -22.63 18.45 13.28
N THR A 716 -22.66 17.44 14.15
CA THR A 716 -21.49 16.85 14.84
C THR A 716 -21.72 15.34 14.88
N ILE A 717 -20.72 14.54 15.23
CA ILE A 717 -20.88 13.07 15.30
C ILE A 717 -22.10 12.69 16.17
N GLU A 718 -22.27 13.34 17.32
CA GLU A 718 -23.40 13.13 18.23
C GLU A 718 -24.76 13.47 17.61
N LYS A 719 -24.84 14.54 16.81
CA LYS A 719 -26.09 14.96 16.14
C LYS A 719 -26.43 14.02 14.99
N THR A 720 -25.46 13.67 14.17
CA THR A 720 -25.61 12.74 13.03
C THR A 720 -26.07 11.36 13.50
N LEU A 721 -25.53 10.85 14.63
CA LEU A 721 -25.98 9.59 15.24
C LEU A 721 -27.44 9.68 15.75
N VAL A 722 -27.79 10.76 16.47
CA VAL A 722 -29.16 10.98 16.94
C VAL A 722 -30.13 11.10 15.75
N LEU A 723 -29.73 11.76 14.66
CA LEU A 723 -30.51 11.91 13.43
C LEU A 723 -30.70 10.58 12.67
N GLY A 724 -29.64 9.79 12.50
CA GLY A 724 -29.73 8.46 11.89
C GLY A 724 -30.65 7.51 12.67
N GLN A 725 -30.58 7.55 14.00
CA GLN A 725 -31.49 6.80 14.87
C GLN A 725 -32.94 7.27 14.77
N ILE A 726 -33.15 8.59 14.65
CA ILE A 726 -34.48 9.16 14.39
C ILE A 726 -35.04 8.67 13.05
N PHE A 727 -34.23 8.65 11.99
CA PHE A 727 -34.64 8.11 10.69
C PHE A 727 -35.02 6.63 10.79
N LEU A 728 -34.24 5.81 11.48
CA LEU A 728 -34.58 4.40 11.75
C LEU A 728 -35.92 4.24 12.47
N ILE A 729 -36.20 5.03 13.51
CA ILE A 729 -37.45 4.96 14.28
C ILE A 729 -38.65 5.47 13.48
N ASN A 730 -38.47 6.57 12.73
CA ASN A 730 -39.48 7.10 11.82
C ASN A 730 -39.81 6.07 10.73
N ALA A 731 -38.81 5.41 10.16
CA ALA A 731 -38.97 4.37 9.15
C ALA A 731 -39.50 3.02 9.71
N ALA A 732 -39.34 2.76 11.00
CA ALA A 732 -39.86 1.55 11.64
C ALA A 732 -41.32 1.69 12.12
N ARG A 733 -41.74 2.90 12.54
CA ARG A 733 -43.00 3.10 13.27
C ARG A 733 -43.79 4.35 12.90
N GLY A 734 -43.26 5.21 12.04
CA GLY A 734 -43.85 6.50 11.71
C GLY A 734 -43.86 7.51 12.86
N THR A 735 -42.88 7.45 13.76
CA THR A 735 -42.84 8.40 14.89
C THR A 735 -42.50 9.80 14.39
N GLU A 736 -43.41 10.76 14.63
CA GLU A 736 -43.16 12.20 14.45
C GLU A 736 -42.41 12.78 15.66
N ILE A 737 -41.63 13.84 15.43
CA ILE A 737 -40.93 14.55 16.49
C ILE A 737 -41.73 15.80 16.88
N GLU A 738 -42.24 15.81 18.11
CA GLU A 738 -42.80 17.03 18.68
C GLU A 738 -41.68 18.06 18.95
N LYS A 739 -41.92 19.32 18.57
CA LYS A 739 -41.00 20.43 18.85
C LYS A 739 -40.59 20.44 20.33
N ASP A 740 -39.28 20.54 20.55
CA ASP A 740 -38.62 20.57 21.86
C ASP A 740 -38.64 19.26 22.69
N SER A 741 -39.11 18.11 22.17
CA SER A 741 -39.20 16.87 22.99
C SER A 741 -38.79 15.58 22.26
N LEU A 742 -37.80 14.86 22.83
CA LEU A 742 -37.25 13.57 22.35
C LEU A 742 -38.26 12.39 22.34
N SER A 743 -38.19 11.38 23.20
CA SER A 743 -37.60 11.28 24.55
C SER A 743 -36.13 10.75 24.62
N THR A 744 -35.65 10.34 25.81
CA THR A 744 -34.35 9.63 25.96
C THR A 744 -34.45 8.16 25.58
N GLN A 745 -35.64 7.56 25.71
CA GLN A 745 -35.84 6.13 25.47
C GLN A 745 -35.80 5.80 23.98
N LEU A 746 -36.31 6.70 23.13
CA LEU A 746 -36.26 6.55 21.67
C LEU A 746 -34.83 6.40 21.16
N VAL A 747 -33.86 7.19 21.68
CA VAL A 747 -32.48 7.13 21.19
C VAL A 747 -31.79 5.79 21.46
N PHE A 748 -32.25 5.01 22.44
CA PHE A 748 -31.74 3.67 22.74
C PHE A 748 -32.76 2.57 22.39
N GLU A 749 -33.65 2.82 21.44
CA GLU A 749 -34.66 1.83 21.03
C GLU A 749 -34.17 1.00 19.85
N ASP A 750 -34.33 -0.33 19.95
CA ASP A 750 -33.95 -1.26 18.89
C ASP A 750 -34.80 -1.03 17.62
N TYR A 751 -34.15 -1.07 16.46
CA TYR A 751 -34.83 -0.97 15.17
C TYR A 751 -35.59 -2.26 14.85
N GLU A 752 -36.93 -2.18 14.87
CA GLU A 752 -37.83 -3.30 14.57
C GLU A 752 -38.89 -2.87 13.54
N HIS A 753 -38.68 -3.22 12.26
CA HIS A 753 -39.65 -2.97 11.19
C HIS A 753 -40.85 -3.93 11.17
N ASP A 754 -40.86 -4.97 12.01
CA ASP A 754 -41.95 -5.96 12.08
C ASP A 754 -43.06 -5.42 12.99
N GLN A 755 -43.90 -4.53 12.45
CA GLN A 755 -45.01 -3.95 13.20
C GLN A 755 -46.26 -4.85 13.17
N SER A 756 -47.12 -4.74 14.19
CA SER A 756 -48.35 -5.55 14.27
C SER A 756 -49.35 -5.29 13.14
N TYR A 757 -49.21 -4.14 12.46
CA TYR A 757 -50.05 -3.65 11.38
C TYR A 757 -49.37 -3.75 9.98
N GLY A 758 -48.31 -4.56 9.83
CA GLY A 758 -47.62 -4.79 8.54
C GLY A 758 -46.31 -4.02 8.39
N LYS A 759 -45.85 -3.81 7.14
CA LYS A 759 -44.57 -3.15 6.83
C LYS A 759 -44.74 -2.04 5.78
N PRO A 760 -45.34 -0.89 6.14
CA PRO A 760 -45.81 0.11 5.17
C PRO A 760 -44.76 0.49 4.11
N ILE A 761 -43.50 0.69 4.51
CA ILE A 761 -42.41 1.04 3.58
C ILE A 761 -42.01 -0.12 2.66
N VAL A 762 -42.02 -1.36 3.15
CA VAL A 762 -41.60 -2.54 2.36
C VAL A 762 -42.73 -3.03 1.44
N ASP A 763 -43.97 -2.80 1.84
CA ASP A 763 -45.16 -3.21 1.11
C ASP A 763 -45.47 -2.22 -0.05
N GLU A 764 -45.19 -0.92 0.13
CA GLU A 764 -45.44 0.14 -0.87
C GLU A 764 -44.26 0.46 -1.80
N PHE A 765 -43.00 0.38 -1.33
CA PHE A 765 -41.84 0.74 -2.15
C PHE A 765 -41.08 -0.48 -2.67
N GLU A 766 -40.86 -0.53 -3.99
CA GLU A 766 -40.00 -1.55 -4.61
C GLU A 766 -38.57 -1.46 -4.05
N ARG A 767 -37.94 -2.61 -3.75
CA ARG A 767 -36.57 -2.66 -3.20
C ARG A 767 -35.51 -2.05 -4.11
N ASP A 768 -35.75 -2.11 -5.43
CA ASP A 768 -34.86 -1.60 -6.46
C ASP A 768 -35.17 -0.12 -6.80
N SER A 769 -36.09 0.53 -6.07
CA SER A 769 -36.33 1.98 -6.13
C SER A 769 -35.31 2.74 -5.29
N ALA A 770 -35.04 4.01 -5.63
CA ALA A 770 -34.03 4.82 -4.92
C ALA A 770 -34.32 4.94 -3.40
N PHE A 771 -35.58 5.19 -3.01
CA PHE A 771 -35.97 5.23 -1.61
C PHE A 771 -35.94 3.84 -0.95
N GLY A 772 -36.36 2.79 -1.66
CA GLY A 772 -36.30 1.40 -1.16
C GLY A 772 -34.87 0.91 -0.92
N GLU A 773 -33.92 1.28 -1.79
CA GLU A 773 -32.49 1.03 -1.64
C GLU A 773 -31.91 1.84 -0.46
N ALA A 774 -32.20 3.15 -0.38
CA ALA A 774 -31.75 4.00 0.72
C ALA A 774 -32.26 3.51 2.09
N PHE A 775 -33.54 3.13 2.18
CA PHE A 775 -34.14 2.51 3.38
C PHE A 775 -33.47 1.19 3.74
N THR A 776 -33.25 0.31 2.75
CA THR A 776 -32.61 -1.00 2.97
C THR A 776 -31.15 -0.83 3.43
N ASN A 777 -30.43 0.12 2.86
CA ASN A 777 -29.04 0.43 3.20
C ASN A 777 -28.92 1.06 4.60
N LEU A 778 -29.80 1.99 4.97
CA LEU A 778 -29.85 2.56 6.33
C LEU A 778 -30.22 1.48 7.36
N GLY A 779 -31.23 0.64 7.06
CA GLY A 779 -31.63 -0.50 7.89
C GLY A 779 -30.50 -1.52 8.09
N ALA A 780 -29.65 -1.74 7.07
CA ALA A 780 -28.46 -2.58 7.19
C ALA A 780 -27.36 -1.98 8.09
N SER A 781 -27.42 -0.67 8.39
CA SER A 781 -26.56 0.03 9.35
C SER A 781 -27.19 0.22 10.73
N SER A 782 -28.36 -0.37 11.01
CA SER A 782 -29.07 -0.16 12.29
C SER A 782 -28.29 -0.66 13.50
N SER A 783 -27.53 -1.75 13.38
CA SER A 783 -26.60 -2.20 14.41
C SER A 783 -25.54 -1.16 14.70
N ASP A 784 -24.89 -0.64 13.65
CA ASP A 784 -23.74 0.26 13.75
C ASP A 784 -24.13 1.61 14.38
N ILE A 785 -25.34 2.11 14.07
CA ILE A 785 -25.90 3.32 14.68
C ILE A 785 -26.20 3.10 16.17
N SER A 786 -26.84 1.99 16.54
CA SER A 786 -27.14 1.66 17.95
C SER A 786 -25.86 1.47 18.76
N ASP A 787 -24.90 0.70 18.23
CA ASP A 787 -23.58 0.44 18.79
C ASP A 787 -22.79 1.75 19.05
N LEU A 788 -22.79 2.69 18.09
CA LEU A 788 -22.15 3.99 18.27
C LEU A 788 -22.89 4.89 19.27
N ILE A 789 -24.22 4.81 19.32
CA ILE A 789 -25.02 5.51 20.34
C ILE A 789 -24.68 5.01 21.75
N GLU A 790 -24.54 3.69 21.94
CA GLU A 790 -24.00 3.14 23.19
C GLU A 790 -22.59 3.67 23.47
N GLY A 791 -21.71 3.64 22.47
CA GLY A 791 -20.32 4.11 22.56
C GLY A 791 -20.12 5.58 22.95
N PHE A 792 -20.98 6.47 22.43
CA PHE A 792 -20.87 7.91 22.61
C PHE A 792 -21.72 8.42 23.80
N PHE A 793 -22.82 7.77 24.14
CA PHE A 793 -23.75 8.25 25.18
C PHE A 793 -23.83 7.38 26.44
N LEU A 794 -23.16 6.22 26.52
CA LEU A 794 -23.05 5.44 27.76
C LEU A 794 -21.66 5.56 28.41
N LEU A 795 -21.65 5.83 29.72
CA LEU A 795 -20.45 5.81 30.57
C LEU A 795 -20.13 4.37 31.07
N LYS A 796 -21.21 3.58 31.20
CA LYS A 796 -21.28 2.15 31.59
C LYS A 796 -22.58 1.58 31.01
N SER A 797 -22.72 0.25 30.94
CA SER A 797 -23.87 -0.49 30.37
C SER A 797 -25.29 -0.13 30.85
N ASN A 798 -25.44 0.73 31.87
CA ASN A 798 -26.73 1.23 32.37
C ASN A 798 -26.64 2.70 32.84
N VAL A 799 -25.61 3.45 32.43
CA VAL A 799 -25.37 4.83 32.89
C VAL A 799 -25.17 5.74 31.69
N VAL A 800 -26.20 6.53 31.39
CA VAL A 800 -26.22 7.50 30.30
C VAL A 800 -25.46 8.78 30.67
N ASP A 801 -24.66 9.28 29.74
CA ASP A 801 -24.10 10.63 29.74
C ASP A 801 -25.21 11.64 29.37
N TYR A 802 -26.02 11.99 30.37
CA TYR A 802 -27.18 12.87 30.19
C TYR A 802 -26.82 14.29 29.73
N GLU A 803 -25.59 14.75 29.95
CA GLU A 803 -25.18 16.10 29.54
C GLU A 803 -25.00 16.14 28.01
N ARG A 804 -24.13 15.26 27.49
CA ARG A 804 -23.86 15.11 26.05
C ARG A 804 -25.11 14.73 25.26
N LEU A 805 -25.91 13.79 25.76
CA LEU A 805 -27.13 13.35 25.07
C LEU A 805 -28.26 14.40 25.10
N ALA A 806 -28.39 15.17 26.18
CA ALA A 806 -29.44 16.19 26.25
C ALA A 806 -29.12 17.45 25.44
N GLU A 807 -27.85 17.69 25.12
CA GLU A 807 -27.43 18.74 24.19
C GLU A 807 -27.80 18.37 22.75
N ALA A 808 -27.24 17.28 22.21
CA ALA A 808 -27.51 16.80 20.85
C ALA A 808 -29.01 16.68 20.55
N ARG A 809 -29.77 16.03 21.45
CA ARG A 809 -31.23 15.89 21.29
C ARG A 809 -32.00 17.21 21.29
N ARG A 810 -31.57 18.20 22.07
CA ARG A 810 -32.25 19.50 22.15
C ARG A 810 -32.01 20.31 20.89
N GLU A 811 -30.80 20.25 20.34
CA GLU A 811 -30.47 20.95 19.10
C GLU A 811 -31.15 20.31 17.89
N VAL A 812 -31.15 18.97 17.80
CA VAL A 812 -31.87 18.23 16.74
C VAL A 812 -33.39 18.47 16.83
N ALA A 813 -34.02 18.29 18.00
CA ALA A 813 -35.47 18.51 18.15
C ALA A 813 -35.90 19.98 18.07
N GLY A 814 -34.98 20.93 18.26
CA GLY A 814 -35.25 22.36 18.16
C GLY A 814 -35.38 22.88 16.72
N ASN A 815 -34.73 22.22 15.75
CA ASN A 815 -34.77 22.61 14.34
C ASN A 815 -34.60 21.41 13.39
N PHE A 816 -35.40 20.37 13.58
CA PHE A 816 -35.24 19.06 12.93
C PHE A 816 -35.06 19.12 11.41
N GLU A 817 -35.95 19.79 10.69
CA GLU A 817 -35.90 19.89 9.21
C GLU A 817 -34.57 20.49 8.72
N ALA A 818 -33.98 21.46 9.42
CA ALA A 818 -32.68 22.01 9.03
C ALA A 818 -31.53 21.00 9.23
N HIS A 819 -31.62 20.11 10.23
CA HIS A 819 -30.65 19.03 10.40
C HIS A 819 -30.85 17.92 9.35
N VAL A 820 -32.06 17.75 8.81
CA VAL A 820 -32.32 16.89 7.63
C VAL A 820 -31.70 17.53 6.38
N ASP A 821 -31.92 18.83 6.15
CA ASP A 821 -31.29 19.60 5.06
C ASP A 821 -29.75 19.56 5.16
N ASP A 822 -29.18 19.71 6.36
CA ASP A 822 -27.73 19.56 6.60
C ASP A 822 -27.27 18.12 6.31
N ALA A 823 -28.04 17.10 6.69
CA ALA A 823 -27.66 15.71 6.42
C ALA A 823 -27.57 15.38 4.92
N MET A 824 -28.36 16.04 4.07
CA MET A 824 -28.27 15.93 2.60
C MET A 824 -26.97 16.54 2.03
N MET A 825 -26.23 17.32 2.82
CA MET A 825 -25.01 18.03 2.43
C MET A 825 -23.73 17.41 3.01
N ILE A 826 -23.84 16.23 3.65
CA ILE A 826 -22.69 15.44 4.12
C ILE A 826 -21.88 14.96 2.90
N ASP A 827 -20.60 15.31 2.84
CA ASP A 827 -19.69 14.92 1.76
C ASP A 827 -18.57 14.03 2.31
N THR A 828 -18.72 12.72 2.11
CA THR A 828 -17.75 11.71 2.55
C THR A 828 -16.60 11.48 1.55
N GLY A 829 -16.50 12.27 0.48
CA GLY A 829 -15.55 12.03 -0.62
C GLY A 829 -14.07 12.16 -0.22
N ASP A 830 -13.77 13.07 0.71
CA ASP A 830 -12.41 13.30 1.22
C ASP A 830 -12.11 12.56 2.53
N LEU A 831 -13.10 11.88 3.14
CA LEU A 831 -12.92 11.15 4.40
C LEU A 831 -12.12 9.84 4.15
N PRO A 832 -10.97 9.61 4.82
CA PRO A 832 -10.19 8.39 4.60
C PRO A 832 -10.92 7.11 5.02
N ASP A 833 -10.77 6.04 4.21
CA ASP A 833 -11.18 4.66 4.54
C ASP A 833 -10.46 4.05 5.78
N ALA A 834 -9.61 4.85 6.43
CA ALA A 834 -9.00 4.57 7.73
C ALA A 834 -10.06 4.44 8.84
N TYR A 835 -11.16 5.20 8.78
CA TYR A 835 -12.13 5.28 9.87
C TYR A 835 -13.17 4.18 9.80
N LYS A 836 -13.19 3.30 10.82
CA LYS A 836 -14.08 2.13 10.87
C LYS A 836 -14.84 2.02 12.18
N ILE A 837 -15.99 1.35 12.14
CA ILE A 837 -16.91 1.18 13.27
C ILE A 837 -16.82 -0.26 13.77
N GLY A 838 -16.66 -0.43 15.08
CA GLY A 838 -16.72 -1.73 15.74
C GLY A 838 -16.46 -1.66 17.25
N SER A 839 -16.46 -2.82 17.90
CA SER A 839 -16.18 -2.99 19.35
C SER A 839 -14.69 -2.81 19.69
N THR A 840 -13.82 -3.12 18.74
CA THR A 840 -12.35 -3.12 18.81
C THR A 840 -11.80 -2.89 17.40
N ARG A 841 -10.58 -2.36 17.26
CA ARG A 841 -9.91 -2.13 15.96
C ARG A 841 -9.97 -3.34 15.02
N ASN A 842 -9.67 -4.54 15.53
CA ASN A 842 -9.65 -5.79 14.74
C ASN A 842 -11.04 -6.36 14.42
N GLN A 843 -12.11 -5.80 15.00
CA GLN A 843 -13.51 -6.15 14.71
C GLN A 843 -14.25 -5.00 14.02
N ALA A 844 -13.54 -3.93 13.63
CA ALA A 844 -14.12 -2.78 12.95
C ALA A 844 -14.23 -3.03 11.44
N ASN A 845 -15.45 -3.28 10.96
CA ASN A 845 -15.72 -3.78 9.60
C ASN A 845 -16.45 -2.76 8.70
N THR A 846 -17.27 -1.88 9.26
CA THR A 846 -18.00 -0.86 8.48
C THR A 846 -17.19 0.44 8.44
N ASN A 847 -16.96 1.00 7.26
CA ASN A 847 -16.31 2.31 7.13
C ASN A 847 -17.26 3.43 7.58
N VAL A 848 -16.75 4.45 8.28
CA VAL A 848 -17.55 5.62 8.71
C VAL A 848 -18.11 6.38 7.51
N SER A 849 -17.33 6.50 6.43
CA SER A 849 -17.80 7.03 5.14
C SER A 849 -19.09 6.35 4.69
N THR A 850 -19.12 5.02 4.67
CA THR A 850 -20.31 4.23 4.28
C THR A 850 -21.51 4.50 5.19
N LEU A 851 -21.32 4.64 6.51
CA LEU A 851 -22.42 4.98 7.41
C LEU A 851 -22.99 6.39 7.10
N PHE A 852 -22.10 7.37 6.94
CA PHE A 852 -22.49 8.76 6.71
C PHE A 852 -23.12 8.96 5.32
N SER A 853 -22.62 8.30 4.27
CA SER A 853 -23.29 8.27 2.95
C SER A 853 -24.70 7.71 3.07
N ARG A 854 -24.91 6.59 3.79
CA ARG A 854 -26.25 5.98 3.98
C ARG A 854 -27.24 6.92 4.69
N ILE A 855 -26.78 7.71 5.65
CA ILE A 855 -27.60 8.73 6.32
C ILE A 855 -27.95 9.87 5.37
N SER A 856 -26.99 10.32 4.54
CA SER A 856 -27.17 11.37 3.52
C SER A 856 -28.09 10.95 2.38
N ASP A 857 -27.93 9.73 1.87
CA ASP A 857 -28.78 9.10 0.85
C ASP A 857 -30.23 9.02 1.35
N TYR A 858 -30.43 8.54 2.59
CA TYR A 858 -31.76 8.47 3.19
C TYR A 858 -32.38 9.86 3.42
N ALA A 859 -31.61 10.83 3.92
CA ALA A 859 -32.06 12.22 4.07
C ALA A 859 -32.44 12.85 2.70
N THR A 860 -31.72 12.49 1.64
CA THR A 860 -31.97 12.98 0.28
C THR A 860 -33.22 12.36 -0.33
N GLU A 861 -33.39 11.04 -0.23
CA GLU A 861 -34.57 10.38 -0.79
C GLU A 861 -35.84 10.66 0.03
N ILE A 862 -35.76 10.79 1.36
CA ILE A 862 -36.94 11.12 2.18
C ILE A 862 -37.49 12.52 1.85
N GLN A 863 -36.63 13.53 1.60
CA GLN A 863 -37.07 14.86 1.16
C GLN A 863 -37.52 14.91 -0.32
N ARG A 864 -37.34 13.83 -1.10
CA ARG A 864 -37.90 13.70 -2.46
C ARG A 864 -39.31 13.12 -2.47
N LEU A 865 -39.74 12.46 -1.39
CA LEU A 865 -41.09 11.89 -1.30
C LEU A 865 -42.15 12.99 -1.38
N THR A 866 -43.24 12.70 -2.10
CA THR A 866 -44.37 13.61 -2.30
C THR A 866 -45.69 12.92 -2.07
N ALA A 867 -46.64 13.61 -1.43
CA ALA A 867 -47.99 13.08 -1.29
C ALA A 867 -48.71 12.80 -2.63
N GLU A 868 -48.25 13.41 -3.74
CA GLU A 868 -48.81 13.17 -5.07
C GLU A 868 -48.46 11.82 -5.69
N GLN A 869 -47.27 11.29 -5.43
CA GLN A 869 -46.79 10.04 -6.02
C GLN A 869 -46.81 8.92 -4.98
N ASP A 870 -46.19 9.17 -3.82
CA ASP A 870 -45.80 8.15 -2.84
C ASP A 870 -46.89 7.84 -1.80
N ALA A 871 -47.95 8.66 -1.73
CA ALA A 871 -49.14 8.43 -0.89
C ALA A 871 -50.44 8.36 -1.73
N SER A 872 -50.31 7.99 -3.01
CA SER A 872 -51.44 7.85 -3.94
C SER A 872 -52.46 6.80 -3.47
N HIS A 873 -52.00 5.66 -2.93
CA HIS A 873 -52.89 4.62 -2.37
C HIS A 873 -53.75 5.13 -1.20
N ILE A 874 -53.26 6.05 -0.35
CA ILE A 874 -54.06 6.63 0.74
C ILE A 874 -55.21 7.45 0.15
N ARG A 875 -54.94 8.22 -0.92
CA ARG A 875 -55.97 9.02 -1.59
C ARG A 875 -57.02 8.14 -2.29
N GLU A 876 -56.59 7.05 -2.94
CA GLU A 876 -57.51 6.08 -3.54
C GLU A 876 -58.40 5.40 -2.48
N ALA A 877 -57.83 4.98 -1.34
CA ALA A 877 -58.57 4.42 -0.21
C ALA A 877 -59.49 5.45 0.49
N LEU A 878 -59.18 6.74 0.39
CA LEU A 878 -60.04 7.82 0.89
C LEU A 878 -61.25 8.10 -0.02
N GLU A 879 -61.22 7.82 -1.33
CA GLU A 879 -62.34 8.17 -2.22
C GLU A 879 -63.73 7.62 -1.78
N PRO A 880 -63.87 6.35 -1.33
CA PRO A 880 -65.11 5.83 -0.76
C PRO A 880 -65.53 6.56 0.52
N VAL A 881 -64.56 6.88 1.37
CA VAL A 881 -64.77 7.52 2.66
C VAL A 881 -65.21 8.98 2.48
N GLU A 882 -64.54 9.75 1.63
CA GLU A 882 -64.92 11.14 1.32
C GLU A 882 -66.30 11.25 0.67
N ARG A 883 -66.77 10.19 -0.02
CA ARG A 883 -68.09 10.15 -0.62
C ARG A 883 -69.21 9.87 0.37
N TRP A 884 -68.97 9.06 1.40
CA TRP A 884 -70.03 8.49 2.26
C TRP A 884 -69.83 8.65 3.78
N HIS A 885 -68.80 9.33 4.27
CA HIS A 885 -68.57 9.52 5.70
C HIS A 885 -68.97 10.92 6.19
N ASP A 886 -69.89 10.98 7.17
CA ASP A 886 -70.17 12.18 7.97
C ASP A 886 -69.90 11.91 9.46
N SER A 887 -69.39 12.94 10.14
CA SER A 887 -69.10 12.96 11.60
C SER A 887 -70.28 12.61 12.52
N SER A 888 -71.51 12.57 12.01
CA SER A 888 -72.73 12.24 12.73
C SER A 888 -73.15 10.76 12.64
N HIS A 889 -72.48 9.95 11.82
CA HIS A 889 -72.81 8.53 11.65
C HIS A 889 -72.61 7.72 12.93
N THR A 890 -73.59 6.87 13.25
CA THR A 890 -73.47 5.86 14.30
C THR A 890 -73.48 4.45 13.72
N VAL A 891 -72.99 3.49 14.51
CA VAL A 891 -73.00 2.07 14.11
C VAL A 891 -74.42 1.56 13.87
N ASP A 892 -75.43 2.06 14.61
CA ASP A 892 -76.83 1.70 14.42
C ASP A 892 -77.36 2.19 13.05
N ASP A 893 -76.95 3.38 12.60
CA ASP A 893 -77.35 3.93 11.30
C ASP A 893 -76.71 3.14 10.14
N LEU A 894 -75.41 2.84 10.25
CA LEU A 894 -74.67 2.01 9.28
C LEU A 894 -75.27 0.60 9.13
N VAL A 895 -75.74 -0.02 10.22
CA VAL A 895 -76.48 -1.29 10.18
C VAL A 895 -77.80 -1.16 9.44
N GLU A 896 -78.61 -0.12 9.72
CA GLU A 896 -79.91 0.09 9.05
C GLU A 896 -79.72 0.34 7.54
N TRP A 897 -78.67 1.06 7.16
CA TRP A 897 -78.30 1.26 5.75
C TRP A 897 -77.80 -0.03 5.08
N PHE A 898 -76.90 -0.79 5.71
CA PHE A 898 -76.43 -2.08 5.15
C PHE A 898 -77.58 -3.09 4.99
N GLU A 899 -78.44 -3.31 5.99
CA GLU A 899 -79.59 -4.21 5.87
C GLU A 899 -80.54 -3.76 4.74
N THR A 900 -80.73 -2.45 4.56
CA THR A 900 -81.58 -1.89 3.52
C THR A 900 -80.99 -2.11 2.13
N LEU A 901 -79.70 -1.79 1.92
CA LEU A 901 -78.98 -1.97 0.66
C LEU A 901 -78.87 -3.47 0.29
N TYR A 902 -78.56 -4.34 1.25
CA TYR A 902 -78.47 -5.79 1.05
C TYR A 902 -79.84 -6.39 0.63
N THR A 903 -80.93 -5.90 1.22
CA THR A 903 -82.30 -6.26 0.79
C THR A 903 -82.60 -5.78 -0.63
N CYS A 904 -82.06 -4.62 -1.05
CA CYS A 904 -82.17 -4.13 -2.42
C CYS A 904 -81.37 -5.00 -3.41
N ALA A 905 -80.12 -5.34 -3.08
CA ALA A 905 -79.22 -6.18 -3.89
C ALA A 905 -79.85 -7.55 -4.21
N GLY A 906 -80.41 -8.23 -3.20
CA GLY A 906 -81.12 -9.50 -3.40
C GLY A 906 -82.41 -9.40 -4.22
N THR A 907 -82.94 -8.19 -4.47
CA THR A 907 -84.10 -7.93 -5.33
C THR A 907 -83.68 -7.52 -6.75
N MET A 908 -82.47 -6.95 -6.91
CA MET A 908 -81.93 -6.44 -8.18
C MET A 908 -80.95 -7.43 -8.87
N ASP A 909 -80.86 -8.67 -8.37
CA ASP A 909 -80.01 -9.77 -8.88
C ASP A 909 -78.50 -9.44 -8.86
N VAL A 910 -78.08 -8.59 -7.91
CA VAL A 910 -76.67 -8.26 -7.65
C VAL A 910 -75.99 -9.43 -6.94
N THR A 911 -74.73 -9.72 -7.31
CA THR A 911 -73.98 -10.84 -6.74
C THR A 911 -73.33 -10.42 -5.43
N ILE A 912 -73.81 -10.98 -4.31
CA ILE A 912 -73.25 -10.72 -2.98
C ILE A 912 -71.78 -11.18 -2.92
N LYS A 913 -70.87 -10.24 -2.69
CA LYS A 913 -69.45 -10.49 -2.40
C LYS A 913 -69.27 -10.88 -0.93
N SER A 914 -68.19 -11.60 -0.61
CA SER A 914 -67.84 -11.94 0.78
C SER A 914 -67.61 -10.70 1.63
N SER A 915 -66.99 -9.65 1.07
CA SER A 915 -66.76 -8.37 1.77
C SER A 915 -68.04 -7.72 2.30
N TYR A 916 -69.20 -7.96 1.67
CA TYR A 916 -70.49 -7.47 2.17
C TYR A 916 -70.99 -8.28 3.39
N GLU A 917 -70.70 -9.59 3.43
CA GLU A 917 -71.00 -10.45 4.58
C GLU A 917 -70.04 -10.12 5.75
N ASP A 918 -68.75 -9.95 5.46
CA ASP A 918 -67.69 -9.60 6.43
C ASP A 918 -67.92 -8.22 7.08
N ALA A 919 -68.31 -7.20 6.30
CA ALA A 919 -68.65 -5.86 6.81
C ALA A 919 -69.91 -5.90 7.71
N HIS A 920 -70.92 -6.69 7.33
CA HIS A 920 -72.14 -6.87 8.14
C HIS A 920 -71.87 -7.64 9.44
N GLU A 921 -71.02 -8.68 9.42
CA GLU A 921 -70.57 -9.39 10.62
C GLU A 921 -69.81 -8.43 11.57
N THR A 922 -68.91 -7.62 11.04
CA THR A 922 -68.17 -6.59 11.81
C THR A 922 -69.12 -5.59 12.48
N LEU A 923 -70.12 -5.07 11.76
CA LEU A 923 -71.11 -4.14 12.30
C LEU A 923 -72.02 -4.76 13.38
N THR A 924 -72.37 -6.05 13.28
CA THR A 924 -73.40 -6.69 14.11
C THR A 924 -72.87 -7.57 15.25
N GLU A 925 -71.74 -8.26 15.05
CA GLU A 925 -71.10 -9.11 16.07
C GLU A 925 -69.95 -8.38 16.80
N SER A 926 -69.24 -7.47 16.12
CA SER A 926 -68.05 -6.76 16.62
C SER A 926 -68.13 -5.21 16.58
N PRO A 927 -69.23 -4.55 17.01
CA PRO A 927 -69.40 -3.09 16.87
C PRO A 927 -68.34 -2.23 17.60
N GLY A 928 -67.54 -2.82 18.49
CA GLY A 928 -66.39 -2.15 19.13
C GLY A 928 -65.13 -2.04 18.25
N GLU A 929 -65.04 -2.80 17.16
CA GLU A 929 -63.90 -2.84 16.24
C GLU A 929 -64.02 -1.78 15.12
N VAL A 930 -65.22 -1.20 14.93
CA VAL A 930 -65.50 -0.15 13.94
C VAL A 930 -64.84 1.19 14.30
N LYS A 931 -64.74 1.54 15.59
CA LYS A 931 -64.00 2.72 16.11
C LYS A 931 -64.26 4.08 15.41
N LEU A 932 -65.49 4.34 14.94
CA LEU A 932 -65.88 5.56 14.17
C LEU A 932 -65.34 6.91 14.70
N THR A 933 -65.19 7.08 16.02
CA THR A 933 -64.66 8.33 16.60
C THR A 933 -63.16 8.55 16.38
N SER A 934 -62.33 7.50 16.35
CA SER A 934 -60.91 7.66 15.97
C SER A 934 -60.74 7.68 14.46
N PHE A 935 -61.61 6.97 13.74
CA PHE A 935 -61.65 6.99 12.27
C PHE A 935 -61.84 8.41 11.73
N GLY A 936 -62.80 9.18 12.27
CA GLY A 936 -62.98 10.57 11.85
C GLY A 936 -61.75 11.47 12.12
N GLU A 937 -61.06 11.27 13.25
CA GLU A 937 -59.83 12.01 13.58
C GLU A 937 -58.66 11.63 12.63
N ASP A 938 -58.55 10.35 12.26
CA ASP A 938 -57.55 9.85 11.31
C ASP A 938 -57.82 10.35 9.88
N VAL A 939 -59.07 10.33 9.41
CA VAL A 939 -59.47 10.79 8.07
C VAL A 939 -59.16 12.29 7.88
N GLU A 940 -59.46 13.15 8.85
CA GLU A 940 -59.05 14.57 8.80
C GLU A 940 -57.51 14.73 8.73
N LYS A 941 -56.77 13.80 9.35
CA LYS A 941 -55.29 13.77 9.35
C LYS A 941 -54.70 13.36 7.99
N PHE A 942 -55.38 12.48 7.25
CA PHE A 942 -54.97 12.06 5.91
C PHE A 942 -55.42 13.05 4.81
N GLN A 943 -56.52 13.79 5.01
CA GLN A 943 -56.93 14.87 4.12
C GLN A 943 -55.97 16.07 4.10
N SER A 944 -55.08 16.20 5.10
CA SER A 944 -54.19 17.35 5.29
C SER A 944 -52.71 17.05 4.93
N MET A 945 -52.48 16.19 3.92
CA MET A 945 -51.13 15.74 3.52
C MET A 945 -50.35 16.66 2.54
N ASP A 946 -50.98 17.64 1.90
CA ASP A 946 -50.34 18.42 0.82
C ASP A 946 -49.15 19.30 1.28
N ASP A 947 -49.07 19.64 2.58
CA ASP A 947 -47.97 20.39 3.21
C ASP A 947 -46.99 19.48 4.01
N ALA A 948 -47.07 18.14 3.88
CA ALA A 948 -46.27 17.21 4.66
C ALA A 948 -44.80 17.14 4.19
N THR A 949 -43.84 17.22 5.12
CA THR A 949 -42.42 16.92 4.85
C THR A 949 -42.19 15.41 4.77
N GLY A 950 -41.07 14.96 4.21
CA GLY A 950 -40.80 13.54 3.97
C GLY A 950 -41.01 12.64 5.19
N THR A 951 -40.48 13.03 6.34
CA THR A 951 -40.66 12.30 7.62
C THR A 951 -42.09 12.32 8.15
N THR A 952 -42.86 13.37 7.83
CA THR A 952 -44.30 13.44 8.13
C THR A 952 -45.08 12.53 7.18
N LEU A 953 -44.69 12.42 5.91
CA LEU A 953 -45.32 11.50 4.96
C LEU A 953 -45.11 10.04 5.38
N VAL A 954 -43.88 9.66 5.74
CA VAL A 954 -43.59 8.33 6.31
C VAL A 954 -44.41 8.06 7.58
N ALA A 955 -44.58 9.06 8.45
CA ALA A 955 -45.48 8.96 9.60
C ALA A 955 -46.95 8.72 9.20
N ARG A 956 -47.45 9.40 8.16
CA ARG A 956 -48.80 9.18 7.62
C ARG A 956 -48.99 7.79 7.01
N LEU A 957 -48.00 7.23 6.31
CA LEU A 957 -48.04 5.85 5.81
C LEU A 957 -48.23 4.84 6.96
N HIS A 958 -47.47 5.00 8.05
CA HIS A 958 -47.60 4.15 9.24
C HIS A 958 -48.92 4.37 10.00
N ASP A 959 -49.39 5.61 10.11
CA ASP A 959 -50.69 5.91 10.73
C ASP A 959 -51.84 5.32 9.89
N PHE A 960 -51.77 5.38 8.55
CA PHE A 960 -52.77 4.81 7.64
C PHE A 960 -52.82 3.29 7.75
N ALA A 961 -51.68 2.59 7.64
CA ALA A 961 -51.62 1.15 7.80
C ALA A 961 -52.11 0.70 9.19
N ARG A 962 -51.80 1.46 10.24
CA ARG A 962 -52.34 1.22 11.59
C ARG A 962 -53.85 1.44 11.64
N SER A 963 -54.37 2.52 11.06
CA SER A 963 -55.81 2.83 11.03
C SER A 963 -56.60 1.77 10.26
N SER A 964 -56.14 1.39 9.06
CA SER A 964 -56.69 0.30 8.25
C SER A 964 -56.68 -1.04 8.99
N HIS A 965 -55.58 -1.40 9.67
CA HIS A 965 -55.52 -2.65 10.43
C HIS A 965 -56.35 -2.65 11.72
N GLU A 966 -56.48 -1.51 12.40
CA GLU A 966 -57.11 -1.41 13.71
C GLU A 966 -58.60 -1.04 13.69
N GLN A 967 -59.13 -0.55 12.56
CA GLN A 967 -60.46 0.06 12.48
C GLN A 967 -61.25 -0.52 11.30
N GLY A 968 -62.23 -1.38 11.60
CA GLY A 968 -63.07 -2.01 10.56
C GLY A 968 -63.95 -1.03 9.76
N ALA A 969 -63.96 0.26 10.11
CA ALA A 969 -64.65 1.30 9.36
C ALA A 969 -64.15 1.44 7.91
N TRP A 970 -62.86 1.20 7.64
CA TRP A 970 -62.31 1.22 6.28
C TRP A 970 -63.01 0.18 5.38
N ASP A 971 -63.00 -1.09 5.79
CA ASP A 971 -63.67 -2.19 5.08
C ASP A 971 -65.18 -1.94 4.92
N ILE A 972 -65.83 -1.34 5.92
CA ILE A 972 -67.27 -1.04 5.91
C ILE A 972 -67.60 0.04 4.87
N TYR A 973 -66.84 1.14 4.78
CA TYR A 973 -67.10 2.19 3.80
C TYR A 973 -66.72 1.78 2.36
N GLU A 974 -65.66 0.99 2.17
CA GLU A 974 -65.32 0.41 0.87
C GLU A 974 -66.39 -0.59 0.39
N ALA A 975 -66.86 -1.46 1.29
CA ALA A 975 -67.97 -2.38 1.00
C ALA A 975 -69.28 -1.63 0.69
N LEU A 976 -69.55 -0.50 1.36
CA LEU A 976 -70.74 0.33 1.13
C LEU A 976 -70.68 1.03 -0.23
N ASP A 977 -69.56 1.66 -0.59
CA ASP A 977 -69.36 2.29 -1.91
C ASP A 977 -69.49 1.25 -3.03
N SER A 978 -68.79 0.11 -2.92
CA SER A 978 -68.88 -0.96 -3.93
C SER A 978 -70.29 -1.55 -4.06
N LEU A 979 -71.06 -1.62 -2.97
CA LEU A 979 -72.44 -2.11 -3.01
C LEU A 979 -73.39 -1.08 -3.65
N ILE A 980 -73.18 0.21 -3.39
CA ILE A 980 -73.96 1.30 -4.00
C ILE A 980 -73.66 1.39 -5.50
N ASP A 981 -72.39 1.34 -5.93
CA ASP A 981 -72.00 1.36 -7.34
C ASP A 981 -72.62 0.17 -8.12
N GLU A 982 -72.57 -1.05 -7.57
CA GLU A 982 -73.20 -2.22 -8.21
C GLU A 982 -74.74 -2.09 -8.32
N LEU A 983 -75.38 -1.40 -7.38
CA LEU A 983 -76.82 -1.09 -7.43
C LEU A 983 -77.15 0.01 -8.45
N GLN A 984 -76.28 1.01 -8.61
CA GLN A 984 -76.44 2.11 -9.58
C GLN A 984 -76.14 1.67 -11.02
N ASP A 985 -75.19 0.75 -11.24
CA ASP A 985 -74.90 0.21 -12.57
C ASP A 985 -76.10 -0.57 -13.16
N GLN A 986 -76.91 -1.22 -12.31
CA GLN A 986 -78.16 -1.86 -12.74
C GLN A 986 -79.20 -0.86 -13.25
N GLU A 987 -79.20 0.39 -12.75
CA GLU A 987 -80.09 1.48 -13.18
C GLU A 987 -79.95 1.79 -14.68
N HIS A 988 -78.74 1.60 -15.22
CA HIS A 988 -78.40 1.91 -16.61
C HIS A 988 -78.74 0.78 -17.60
N SER A 989 -79.04 -0.43 -17.13
CA SER A 989 -79.28 -1.61 -17.98
C SER A 989 -80.70 -1.65 -18.59
N THR A 990 -81.70 -1.04 -17.94
CA THR A 990 -83.10 -1.06 -18.38
C THR A 990 -83.41 0.00 -19.44
N GLY A 991 -83.09 -0.32 -20.70
CA GLY A 991 -83.39 0.55 -21.84
C GLY A 991 -84.88 0.94 -21.97
N ILE A 992 -85.10 2.19 -22.39
CA ILE A 992 -86.34 2.98 -22.52
C ILE A 992 -87.57 2.27 -23.17
N ASP A 993 -87.39 1.10 -23.81
CA ASP A 993 -88.45 0.32 -24.47
C ASP A 993 -89.11 -0.75 -23.56
N LEU A 994 -88.57 -1.02 -22.36
CA LEU A 994 -89.18 -1.91 -21.35
C LEU A 994 -90.17 -1.18 -20.42
N GLU A 995 -89.84 0.06 -20.03
CA GLU A 995 -90.57 0.90 -19.07
C GLU A 995 -92.08 0.98 -19.40
N HIS A 996 -92.40 1.10 -20.69
CA HIS A 996 -93.77 1.23 -21.17
C HIS A 996 -94.62 -0.06 -21.13
N ARG A 997 -94.01 -1.19 -20.77
CA ARG A 997 -94.57 -2.55 -20.94
C ARG A 997 -94.64 -3.37 -19.64
N ILE A 998 -93.99 -2.90 -18.56
CA ILE A 998 -93.84 -3.62 -17.29
C ILE A 998 -94.55 -2.89 -16.10
N GLN A 999 -95.16 -1.72 -16.32
CA GLN A 999 -96.03 -1.00 -15.34
C GLN A 999 -97.30 -1.77 -14.87
N GLN A 1000 -97.40 -3.08 -15.07
CA GLN A 1000 -98.50 -3.94 -14.60
C GLN A 1000 -98.05 -5.17 -13.79
N LEU A 1001 -96.74 -5.31 -13.52
CA LEU A 1001 -96.22 -6.36 -12.64
C LEU A 1001 -95.93 -5.79 -11.25
N ASN A 1002 -96.30 -6.55 -10.20
CA ASN A 1002 -95.94 -6.21 -8.82
C ASN A 1002 -94.42 -6.08 -8.67
N GLU A 1003 -93.68 -6.95 -9.35
CA GLU A 1003 -92.20 -6.97 -9.42
C GLU A 1003 -91.62 -5.62 -9.88
N TYR A 1004 -92.23 -4.92 -10.84
CA TYR A 1004 -91.78 -3.57 -11.25
C TYR A 1004 -92.12 -2.50 -10.21
N THR A 1005 -93.25 -2.63 -9.51
CA THR A 1005 -93.63 -1.68 -8.45
C THR A 1005 -92.74 -1.88 -7.21
N GLU A 1006 -92.31 -3.12 -6.97
CA GLU A 1006 -91.37 -3.50 -5.93
C GLU A 1006 -89.94 -3.05 -6.27
N TYR A 1007 -89.52 -3.22 -7.53
CA TYR A 1007 -88.27 -2.67 -8.07
C TYR A 1007 -88.23 -1.15 -7.98
N GLU A 1008 -89.24 -0.42 -8.47
CA GLU A 1008 -89.26 1.05 -8.42
C GLU A 1008 -89.33 1.57 -6.97
N ARG A 1009 -90.04 0.86 -6.08
CA ARG A 1009 -90.02 1.17 -4.65
C ARG A 1009 -88.62 0.94 -4.06
N LYS A 1010 -87.98 -0.19 -4.36
CA LYS A 1010 -86.63 -0.50 -3.86
C LYS A 1010 -85.56 0.43 -4.44
N ARG A 1011 -85.72 0.89 -5.67
CA ARG A 1011 -84.93 1.98 -6.27
C ARG A 1011 -85.14 3.30 -5.52
N GLN A 1012 -86.37 3.64 -5.13
CA GLN A 1012 -86.63 4.80 -4.26
C GLN A 1012 -86.08 4.59 -2.84
N ASP A 1013 -86.08 3.36 -2.30
CA ASP A 1013 -85.44 3.04 -1.02
C ASP A 1013 -83.90 3.26 -1.13
N VAL A 1014 -83.24 2.83 -2.23
CA VAL A 1014 -81.79 3.08 -2.49
C VAL A 1014 -81.50 4.57 -2.63
N ILE A 1015 -82.29 5.29 -3.44
CA ILE A 1015 -82.13 6.75 -3.61
C ILE A 1015 -82.30 7.46 -2.27
N GLY A 1016 -83.25 7.03 -1.43
CA GLY A 1016 -83.44 7.56 -0.08
C GLY A 1016 -82.23 7.33 0.82
N VAL A 1017 -81.66 6.11 0.83
CA VAL A 1017 -80.41 5.84 1.57
C VAL A 1017 -79.26 6.72 1.08
N THR A 1018 -79.11 6.93 -0.24
CA THR A 1018 -78.10 7.86 -0.80
C THR A 1018 -78.45 9.36 -0.70
N GLU A 1019 -79.64 9.72 -0.19
CA GLU A 1019 -80.02 11.11 0.13
C GLU A 1019 -79.99 11.39 1.65
N ASP A 1020 -80.01 10.33 2.48
CA ASP A 1020 -79.90 10.37 3.94
C ASP A 1020 -78.44 10.12 4.43
N LEU A 1021 -77.58 9.51 3.59
CA LEU A 1021 -76.11 9.54 3.63
C LEU A 1021 -75.58 10.90 3.14
#